data_AF-A0A093QYY8-F1
#
_entry.id   AF-A0A093QYY8-F1
#
_cell.length_a   1.000
_cell.length_b   1.000
_cell.length_c   1.000
_cell.angle_alpha   90.00
_cell.angle_beta   90.00
_cell.angle_gamma   90.00
#
_symmetry.space_group_name_H-M   'P 1'
#
loop_
_entity.id
_entity.type
_entity.pdbx_description
1 polymer ?
#
loop_
_entity_poly.entity_id
_entity_poly.type
_entity_poly.pdbx_seq_one_letter_code
_entity_poly.pdbx_strand_id
1 'polypeptide(L)'
;CSTWGGGHFSTFDKYQYDFTGTCNYIFATVCDETSPDFNIQFRRGLDKKIVRIIIELGPSVVTVEKGSISVRSVGVVKLPYTSNGIQIAPYGQNIRLVAKLMEMELVVMWNNDDYLMVLTEKKYMGKTCGMCGNYDGFELNEFVNEGKLLDTYKFAALQKMDDPSEICLSEEIAVSTIPHQKYAMICSQLLNLVSPTCSVPKDGFVIRCQLDMQDCSQPGQKNCTCSTLSEYSRQCAMSHQMVFNWRTENFCSVGKCSANQIYEECGSPCIKTCSNPEYSCSSHCTYGCFCPEGTVLDDISKNRTCVHIKQCPCTLNGKIYAPGETMKAACRTCKCMMGQWNCKDLPCPGRCSLEGGSFVTTFDSRSYRFHGVCTYVLMKSSSLPHNGTLMAVYEKSGYSHSETSLSALIYLSTKDKIVISQNELLTDDDELKQLPYKSGNVTVFRQSSMYVQMYTTFGLELLVQTSPVFQAYVKVGSQFRGRTLGLCGNYNGDTTDDFMTSMDITEGTASLFVDSWRAGNCHPALERDTDPCALSQLNKISAETHCSILTKKGTVFEKCHAVVNPIHFYKRCVYQACNYEETFPYICSALGSYARICASMGLILEDWRNSMDNCTIACTGNQTFSYNTQACDRTCLSLSNRALECHPTDIPIEGCHCPEGMYLNHKNECVYKSHCPCYLEDRKYILPDQSTITGGITCYCVNGRLSCTGKPQNLAESCKAPKKYVSCSDSLENKYGAACAPTCQMLATGIECIPTKCESGCVCADGLYENLDGKCVAAEECPCEYGGLAYGKGEQIQTECEICTCTKGKWKCVQKSKCSSTCNLYGEGHITTFDGQRFVFDGSCEYILAMDGCSVNRPVSSFKIVTENVVCGKSGVTCSRSISIYLG
;
A
#
# COMPACT_ATOMS: atom_id res chain seq x y z
N CYS A 1 -32.51 -28.88 25.90
CA CYS A 1 -32.44 -29.18 27.34
C CYS A 1 -32.15 -27.90 28.12
N SER A 2 -32.73 -27.71 29.30
CA SER A 2 -32.47 -26.56 30.17
C SER A 2 -32.56 -26.90 31.66
N THR A 3 -31.90 -26.09 32.50
CA THR A 3 -32.09 -26.04 33.95
C THR A 3 -32.28 -24.60 34.40
N TRP A 4 -33.14 -24.37 35.40
CA TRP A 4 -33.46 -23.05 35.94
C TRP A 4 -33.84 -23.15 37.42
N GLY A 5 -33.93 -22.01 38.10
CA GLY A 5 -34.34 -21.94 39.50
C GLY A 5 -33.39 -22.72 40.42
N GLY A 6 -33.93 -23.21 41.53
CA GLY A 6 -33.16 -23.93 42.55
C GLY A 6 -32.79 -25.38 42.22
N GLY A 7 -33.21 -25.90 41.06
CA GLY A 7 -33.02 -27.31 40.70
C GLY A 7 -34.05 -27.89 39.73
N HIS A 8 -34.66 -27.09 38.87
CA HIS A 8 -35.61 -27.57 37.87
C HIS A 8 -34.87 -27.93 36.57
N PHE A 9 -35.31 -28.99 35.90
CA PHE A 9 -34.72 -29.49 34.66
C PHE A 9 -35.79 -29.79 33.61
N SER A 10 -35.42 -29.62 32.34
CA SER A 10 -36.14 -30.09 31.17
C SER A 10 -35.16 -30.77 30.22
N THR A 11 -35.37 -32.05 29.93
CA THR A 11 -34.52 -32.84 29.03
C THR A 11 -34.66 -32.41 27.57
N PHE A 12 -33.93 -33.04 26.65
CA PHE A 12 -34.10 -32.78 25.21
C PHE A 12 -35.49 -33.17 24.69
N ASP A 13 -36.09 -34.22 25.23
CA ASP A 13 -37.42 -34.70 24.85
C ASP A 13 -38.54 -34.13 25.75
N LYS A 14 -38.24 -33.03 26.44
CA LYS A 14 -39.17 -32.19 27.21
C LYS A 14 -39.68 -32.82 28.51
N TYR A 15 -39.14 -33.95 28.95
CA TYR A 15 -39.41 -34.46 30.29
C TYR A 15 -38.89 -33.47 31.31
N GLN A 16 -39.74 -33.08 32.25
CA GLN A 16 -39.37 -32.15 33.29
C GLN A 16 -39.25 -32.88 34.63
N TYR A 17 -38.22 -32.55 35.42
CA TYR A 17 -37.95 -33.14 36.73
C TYR A 17 -37.16 -32.19 37.63
N ASP A 18 -36.97 -32.59 38.89
CA ASP A 18 -36.38 -31.75 39.93
C ASP A 18 -35.20 -32.45 40.61
N PHE A 19 -34.09 -31.74 40.79
CA PHE A 19 -32.87 -32.24 41.41
C PHE A 19 -32.03 -31.08 42.00
N THR A 20 -31.61 -31.17 43.26
CA THR A 20 -30.93 -30.07 43.97
C THR A 20 -29.51 -30.40 44.42
N GLY A 21 -28.80 -31.26 43.69
CA GLY A 21 -27.40 -31.59 43.99
C GLY A 21 -26.44 -30.41 43.80
N THR A 22 -25.41 -30.33 44.65
CA THR A 22 -24.40 -29.25 44.67
C THR A 22 -23.01 -29.69 44.21
N CYS A 23 -22.85 -30.96 43.84
CA CYS A 23 -21.62 -31.45 43.20
C CYS A 23 -21.47 -30.91 41.77
N ASN A 24 -20.36 -31.28 41.13
CA ASN A 24 -20.21 -31.13 39.70
C ASN A 24 -20.96 -32.27 38.98
N TYR A 25 -21.78 -31.93 37.98
CA TYR A 25 -22.59 -32.91 37.24
C TYR A 25 -22.43 -32.72 35.73
N ILE A 26 -22.50 -33.84 35.00
CA ILE A 26 -22.60 -33.85 33.54
C ILE A 26 -24.02 -33.41 33.16
N PHE A 27 -24.13 -32.22 32.58
CA PHE A 27 -25.40 -31.70 32.07
C PHE A 27 -25.79 -32.41 30.77
N ALA A 28 -24.90 -32.37 29.77
CA ALA A 28 -25.08 -33.01 28.48
C ALA A 28 -23.72 -33.38 27.87
N THR A 29 -23.59 -34.59 27.35
CA THR A 29 -22.45 -35.07 26.57
C THR A 29 -22.92 -36.04 25.49
N VAL A 30 -22.04 -36.34 24.53
CA VAL A 30 -22.20 -37.49 23.62
C VAL A 30 -21.67 -38.75 24.33
N CYS A 31 -22.42 -39.85 24.28
CA CYS A 31 -22.04 -41.14 24.90
C CYS A 31 -21.33 -42.05 23.90
N ASP A 32 -20.73 -43.11 24.42
CA ASP A 32 -20.12 -44.21 23.64
C ASP A 32 -18.98 -43.76 22.70
N GLU A 33 -18.42 -42.58 22.95
CA GLU A 33 -17.26 -42.02 22.27
C GLU A 33 -16.11 -41.82 23.26
N THR A 34 -14.89 -42.21 22.87
CA THR A 34 -13.68 -42.00 23.69
C THR A 34 -13.28 -40.53 23.77
N SER A 35 -13.72 -39.72 22.80
CA SER A 35 -13.55 -38.27 22.77
C SER A 35 -14.86 -37.63 22.28
N PRO A 36 -15.81 -37.31 23.19
CA PRO A 36 -17.10 -36.78 22.77
C PRO A 36 -16.94 -35.42 22.09
N ASP A 37 -17.75 -35.16 21.07
CA ASP A 37 -17.79 -33.88 20.35
C ASP A 37 -17.96 -32.68 21.29
N PHE A 38 -18.78 -32.85 22.34
CA PHE A 38 -18.93 -31.89 23.42
C PHE A 38 -19.21 -32.56 24.76
N ASN A 39 -18.77 -31.91 25.84
CA ASN A 39 -19.11 -32.27 27.22
C ASN A 39 -19.39 -31.00 28.01
N ILE A 40 -20.60 -30.90 28.58
CA ILE A 40 -21.06 -29.74 29.32
C ILE A 40 -21.32 -30.16 30.75
N GLN A 41 -20.60 -29.52 31.67
CA GLN A 41 -20.72 -29.76 33.10
C GLN A 41 -21.11 -28.47 33.80
N PHE A 42 -21.80 -28.60 34.93
CA PHE A 42 -22.15 -27.46 35.77
C PHE A 42 -22.08 -27.85 37.24
N ARG A 43 -21.93 -26.82 38.09
CA ARG A 43 -21.94 -26.95 39.54
C ARG A 43 -22.81 -25.87 40.15
N ARG A 44 -23.67 -26.27 41.09
CA ARG A 44 -24.45 -25.34 41.90
C ARG A 44 -23.79 -25.08 43.26
N GLY A 45 -23.92 -23.85 43.76
CA GLY A 45 -23.56 -23.47 45.11
C GLY A 45 -24.64 -23.84 46.13
N LEU A 46 -24.37 -23.60 47.41
CA LEU A 46 -25.34 -23.80 48.50
C LEU A 46 -26.55 -22.85 48.41
N ASP A 47 -26.39 -21.73 47.72
CA ASP A 47 -27.44 -20.77 47.39
C ASP A 47 -28.29 -21.22 46.17
N LYS A 48 -28.07 -22.45 45.71
CA LYS A 48 -28.69 -23.07 44.53
C LYS A 48 -28.36 -22.39 43.21
N LYS A 49 -27.45 -21.40 43.16
CA LYS A 49 -27.01 -20.73 41.93
C LYS A 49 -25.93 -21.52 41.21
N ILE A 50 -25.81 -21.35 39.90
CA ILE A 50 -24.74 -21.96 39.10
C ILE A 50 -23.45 -21.17 39.35
N VAL A 51 -22.48 -21.80 40.01
CA VAL A 51 -21.19 -21.18 40.34
C VAL A 51 -20.11 -21.46 39.30
N ARG A 52 -20.26 -22.57 38.57
CA ARG A 52 -19.32 -22.99 37.53
C ARG A 52 -20.03 -23.70 36.38
N ILE A 53 -19.59 -23.42 35.16
CA ILE A 53 -19.94 -24.14 33.94
C ILE A 53 -18.63 -24.50 33.22
N ILE A 54 -18.49 -25.74 32.78
CA ILE A 54 -17.37 -26.20 31.96
C ILE A 54 -17.96 -26.69 30.63
N ILE A 55 -17.46 -26.15 29.53
CA ILE A 55 -17.88 -26.50 28.16
C ILE A 55 -16.63 -26.98 27.42
N GLU A 56 -16.54 -28.28 27.21
CA GLU A 56 -15.47 -28.93 26.46
C GLU A 56 -15.93 -29.14 25.02
N LEU A 57 -15.14 -28.69 24.04
CA LEU A 57 -15.39 -28.76 22.60
C LEU A 57 -14.09 -29.23 21.92
N GLY A 58 -13.84 -30.54 21.97
CA GLY A 58 -12.57 -31.14 21.56
C GLY A 58 -11.37 -30.51 22.30
N PRO A 59 -10.41 -29.85 21.61
CA PRO A 59 -9.24 -29.23 22.25
C PRO A 59 -9.56 -27.92 22.99
N SER A 60 -10.73 -27.34 22.76
CA SER A 60 -11.12 -26.06 23.36
C SER A 60 -11.94 -26.30 24.62
N VAL A 61 -11.53 -25.69 25.74
CA VAL A 61 -12.29 -25.74 27.00
C VAL A 61 -12.63 -24.32 27.41
N VAL A 62 -13.92 -24.06 27.60
CA VAL A 62 -14.46 -22.80 28.10
C VAL A 62 -14.94 -23.01 29.53
N THR A 63 -14.43 -22.22 30.46
CA THR A 63 -14.84 -22.24 31.86
C THR A 63 -15.51 -20.93 32.22
N VAL A 64 -16.71 -21.02 32.76
CA VAL A 64 -17.43 -19.90 33.38
C VAL A 64 -17.36 -20.10 34.89
N GLU A 65 -16.77 -19.14 35.60
CA GLU A 65 -16.66 -19.22 37.05
C GLU A 65 -16.82 -17.82 37.66
N LYS A 66 -17.78 -17.68 38.59
CA LYS A 66 -18.08 -16.40 39.27
C LYS A 66 -18.28 -15.22 38.29
N GLY A 67 -18.91 -15.48 37.14
CA GLY A 67 -19.16 -14.49 36.08
C GLY A 67 -17.97 -14.16 35.18
N SER A 68 -16.78 -14.72 35.44
CA SER A 68 -15.62 -14.64 34.55
C SER A 68 -15.63 -15.79 33.53
N ILE A 69 -15.29 -15.50 32.29
CA ILE A 69 -15.21 -16.49 31.20
C ILE A 69 -13.75 -16.63 30.79
N SER A 70 -13.23 -17.86 30.82
CA SER A 70 -11.89 -18.18 30.38
C SER A 70 -11.90 -19.27 29.31
N VAL A 71 -10.95 -19.18 28.38
CA VAL A 71 -10.69 -20.20 27.37
C VAL A 71 -9.30 -20.75 27.63
N ARG A 72 -9.13 -22.06 27.78
CA ARG A 72 -7.90 -22.70 28.27
C ARG A 72 -6.60 -22.24 27.56
N SER A 73 -6.64 -21.99 26.25
CA SER A 73 -5.49 -21.55 25.45
C SER A 73 -5.22 -20.04 25.51
N VAL A 74 -6.13 -19.24 26.06
CA VAL A 74 -6.09 -17.77 26.02
C VAL A 74 -6.10 -17.14 27.42
N GLY A 75 -6.73 -17.78 28.40
CA GLY A 75 -7.04 -17.19 29.70
C GLY A 75 -8.39 -16.48 29.71
N VAL A 76 -8.56 -15.46 30.57
CA VAL A 76 -9.81 -14.70 30.69
C VAL A 76 -10.06 -13.87 29.43
N VAL A 77 -11.25 -14.00 28.84
CA VAL A 77 -11.62 -13.32 27.59
C VAL A 77 -12.57 -12.15 27.84
N LYS A 78 -12.52 -11.14 26.96
CA LYS A 78 -13.51 -10.07 26.91
C LYS A 78 -14.55 -10.39 25.84
N LEU A 79 -15.81 -10.07 26.12
CA LEU A 79 -16.91 -10.28 25.18
C LEU A 79 -17.08 -9.06 24.23
N PRO A 80 -17.45 -9.29 22.95
CA PRO A 80 -17.61 -10.59 22.30
C PRO A 80 -16.25 -11.25 22.01
N TYR A 81 -16.19 -12.57 22.09
CA TYR A 81 -15.04 -13.40 21.77
C TYR A 81 -15.34 -14.27 20.54
N THR A 82 -14.42 -14.36 19.58
CA THR A 82 -14.55 -15.24 18.42
C THR A 82 -13.19 -15.81 18.03
N SER A 83 -13.06 -17.14 18.03
CA SER A 83 -11.84 -17.84 17.65
C SER A 83 -12.14 -19.29 17.33
N ASN A 84 -11.46 -19.88 16.34
CA ASN A 84 -11.53 -21.30 15.99
C ASN A 84 -12.97 -21.85 15.97
N GLY A 85 -13.92 -21.16 15.32
CA GLY A 85 -15.32 -21.60 15.24
C GLY A 85 -16.16 -21.46 16.52
N ILE A 86 -15.59 -20.95 17.62
CA ILE A 86 -16.32 -20.63 18.86
C ILE A 86 -16.59 -19.13 18.91
N GLN A 87 -17.86 -18.76 19.11
CA GLN A 87 -18.30 -17.39 19.34
C GLN A 87 -19.01 -17.28 20.69
N ILE A 88 -18.52 -16.39 21.56
CA ILE A 88 -19.14 -16.10 22.86
C ILE A 88 -19.53 -14.63 22.88
N ALA A 89 -20.80 -14.31 23.06
CA ALA A 89 -21.30 -12.94 23.02
C ALA A 89 -22.49 -12.74 23.97
N PRO A 90 -22.75 -11.48 24.40
CA PRO A 90 -23.99 -11.14 25.09
C PRO A 90 -25.22 -11.45 24.23
N TYR A 91 -26.30 -11.89 24.86
CA TYR A 91 -27.55 -12.32 24.23
C TYR A 91 -28.75 -11.84 25.07
N GLY A 92 -29.10 -10.57 24.93
CA GLY A 92 -29.99 -9.91 25.89
C GLY A 92 -29.33 -9.87 27.27
N GLN A 93 -30.03 -10.38 28.29
CA GLN A 93 -29.48 -10.55 29.65
C GLN A 93 -28.69 -11.87 29.85
N ASN A 94 -28.67 -12.74 28.84
CA ASN A 94 -27.91 -13.99 28.88
C ASN A 94 -26.56 -13.83 28.17
N ILE A 95 -25.72 -14.85 28.29
CA ILE A 95 -24.52 -15.04 27.49
C ILE A 95 -24.77 -16.26 26.60
N ARG A 96 -24.38 -16.14 25.33
CA ARG A 96 -24.53 -17.23 24.34
C ARG A 96 -23.18 -17.60 23.78
N LEU A 97 -22.88 -18.90 23.85
CA LEU A 97 -21.81 -19.56 23.11
C LEU A 97 -22.42 -20.28 21.91
N VAL A 98 -21.87 -20.03 20.72
CA VAL A 98 -22.17 -20.77 19.49
C VAL A 98 -20.86 -21.42 19.03
N ALA A 99 -20.85 -22.74 18.89
CA ALA A 99 -19.72 -23.48 18.35
C ALA A 99 -20.11 -24.06 16.99
N LYS A 100 -19.33 -23.71 15.95
CA LYS A 100 -19.41 -24.23 14.58
C LYS A 100 -18.07 -24.85 14.19
N LEU A 101 -17.92 -26.15 14.43
CA LEU A 101 -16.65 -26.89 14.25
C LEU A 101 -16.85 -28.08 13.33
N MET A 102 -16.16 -28.12 12.18
CA MET A 102 -16.00 -29.31 11.30
C MET A 102 -17.26 -30.23 11.22
N GLU A 103 -18.45 -29.63 11.04
CA GLU A 103 -19.80 -30.26 10.97
C GLU A 103 -20.66 -30.32 12.26
N MET A 104 -20.23 -29.78 13.41
CA MET A 104 -21.05 -29.61 14.62
C MET A 104 -21.55 -28.17 14.79
N GLU A 105 -22.85 -28.01 15.09
CA GLU A 105 -23.43 -26.77 15.63
C GLU A 105 -23.99 -27.00 17.05
N LEU A 106 -23.40 -26.32 18.03
CA LEU A 106 -23.82 -26.38 19.44
C LEU A 106 -24.09 -24.96 19.95
N VAL A 107 -25.20 -24.78 20.65
CA VAL A 107 -25.51 -23.51 21.33
C VAL A 107 -25.65 -23.75 22.82
N VAL A 108 -24.85 -23.03 23.62
CA VAL A 108 -24.94 -23.02 25.08
C VAL A 108 -25.31 -21.62 25.53
N MET A 109 -26.36 -21.49 26.33
CA MET A 109 -26.82 -20.21 26.86
C MET A 109 -26.94 -20.28 28.37
N TRP A 110 -26.44 -19.26 29.07
CA TRP A 110 -26.56 -19.17 30.52
C TRP A 110 -26.77 -17.73 30.97
N ASN A 111 -27.34 -17.57 32.17
CA ASN A 111 -27.23 -16.32 32.92
C ASN A 111 -26.16 -16.49 34.01
N ASN A 112 -25.73 -15.39 34.63
CA ASN A 112 -24.80 -15.45 35.76
C ASN A 112 -25.51 -15.78 37.10
N ASP A 113 -26.60 -16.54 37.05
CA ASP A 113 -27.44 -16.85 38.20
C ASP A 113 -27.78 -18.36 38.24
N ASP A 114 -28.93 -18.77 37.72
CA ASP A 114 -29.53 -20.09 37.94
C ASP A 114 -29.87 -20.86 36.66
N TYR A 115 -29.61 -20.28 35.49
CA TYR A 115 -30.07 -20.76 34.18
C TYR A 115 -28.94 -21.27 33.30
N LEU A 116 -29.14 -22.44 32.71
CA LEU A 116 -28.29 -23.03 31.67
C LEU A 116 -29.17 -23.77 30.67
N MET A 117 -28.94 -23.55 29.37
CA MET A 117 -29.62 -24.22 28.27
C MET A 117 -28.62 -24.69 27.22
N VAL A 118 -28.90 -25.86 26.66
CA VAL A 118 -28.15 -26.47 25.57
C VAL A 118 -29.09 -26.81 24.42
N LEU A 119 -28.73 -26.35 23.23
CA LEU A 119 -29.34 -26.73 21.95
C LEU A 119 -28.30 -27.45 21.11
N THR A 120 -28.70 -28.60 20.58
CA THR A 120 -27.86 -29.46 19.75
C THR A 120 -28.64 -29.95 18.54
N GLU A 121 -27.92 -30.37 17.51
CA GLU A 121 -28.48 -30.84 16.24
C GLU A 121 -29.17 -32.21 16.37
N LYS A 122 -30.13 -32.47 15.48
CA LYS A 122 -30.82 -33.78 15.40
C LYS A 122 -29.88 -34.96 15.13
N LYS A 123 -28.67 -34.74 14.62
CA LYS A 123 -27.68 -35.82 14.39
C LYS A 123 -27.21 -36.51 15.68
N TYR A 124 -27.40 -35.86 16.83
CA TYR A 124 -27.11 -36.41 18.15
C TYR A 124 -28.31 -37.14 18.78
N MET A 125 -29.42 -37.28 18.07
CA MET A 125 -30.60 -38.00 18.54
C MET A 125 -30.24 -39.47 18.86
N GLY A 126 -30.54 -39.91 20.08
CA GLY A 126 -30.22 -41.24 20.62
C GLY A 126 -28.75 -41.43 21.02
N LYS A 127 -27.94 -40.37 21.02
CA LYS A 127 -26.49 -40.43 21.32
C LYS A 127 -26.08 -39.61 22.55
N THR A 128 -27.01 -38.87 23.16
CA THR A 128 -26.67 -38.01 24.30
C THR A 128 -26.86 -38.74 25.63
N CYS A 129 -26.14 -38.30 26.65
CA CYS A 129 -26.35 -38.68 28.05
C CYS A 129 -25.97 -37.52 28.95
N GLY A 130 -26.17 -37.71 30.25
CA GLY A 130 -26.14 -36.65 31.24
C GLY A 130 -27.54 -36.37 31.75
N MET A 131 -27.67 -35.30 32.53
CA MET A 131 -28.94 -34.84 33.08
C MET A 131 -29.96 -34.44 32.00
N CYS A 132 -29.51 -34.19 30.77
CA CYS A 132 -30.37 -33.86 29.64
C CYS A 132 -31.05 -35.04 28.93
N GLY A 133 -30.85 -36.28 29.40
CA GLY A 133 -31.49 -37.48 28.84
C GLY A 133 -30.79 -38.04 27.59
N ASN A 134 -31.42 -39.05 26.99
CA ASN A 134 -30.94 -39.82 25.83
C ASN A 134 -31.25 -39.18 24.47
N TYR A 135 -32.17 -38.20 24.42
CA TYR A 135 -32.58 -37.49 23.21
C TYR A 135 -33.06 -38.42 22.10
N ASP A 136 -33.98 -39.35 22.38
CA ASP A 136 -34.50 -40.31 21.40
C ASP A 136 -35.93 -39.99 20.93
N GLY A 137 -36.51 -38.90 21.42
CA GLY A 137 -37.86 -38.44 21.10
C GLY A 137 -38.96 -39.00 21.99
N PHE A 138 -38.63 -39.83 23.00
CA PHE A 138 -39.61 -40.49 23.87
C PHE A 138 -39.49 -40.06 25.33
N GLU A 139 -40.28 -39.05 25.72
CA GLU A 139 -40.31 -38.44 27.06
C GLU A 139 -40.35 -39.42 28.27
N LEU A 140 -40.82 -40.65 28.12
CA LEU A 140 -40.97 -41.60 29.23
C LEU A 140 -39.74 -42.51 29.46
N ASN A 141 -38.70 -42.43 28.63
CA ASN A 141 -37.52 -43.29 28.74
C ASN A 141 -36.19 -42.53 28.97
N GLU A 142 -36.25 -41.25 29.34
CA GLU A 142 -35.07 -40.39 29.51
C GLU A 142 -33.98 -40.95 30.42
N PHE A 143 -34.38 -41.74 31.42
CA PHE A 143 -33.52 -42.20 32.52
C PHE A 143 -33.19 -43.69 32.42
N VAL A 144 -33.11 -44.21 31.19
CA VAL A 144 -32.65 -45.58 30.96
C VAL A 144 -31.13 -45.65 31.11
N ASN A 145 -30.67 -46.54 31.99
CA ASN A 145 -29.26 -46.89 32.13
C ASN A 145 -29.11 -48.41 32.04
N GLU A 146 -28.22 -48.90 31.18
CA GLU A 146 -28.03 -50.35 30.93
C GLU A 146 -29.34 -51.13 30.70
N GLY A 147 -30.29 -50.52 29.98
CA GLY A 147 -31.60 -51.12 29.67
C GLY A 147 -32.62 -51.10 30.82
N LYS A 148 -32.32 -50.46 31.95
CA LYS A 148 -33.26 -50.28 33.08
C LYS A 148 -33.62 -48.81 33.26
N LEU A 149 -34.92 -48.54 33.33
CA LEU A 149 -35.43 -47.22 33.71
C LEU A 149 -35.15 -46.97 35.20
N LEU A 150 -34.39 -45.92 35.50
CA LEU A 150 -34.04 -45.53 36.86
C LEU A 150 -34.99 -44.45 37.39
N ASP A 151 -35.08 -44.37 38.72
CA ASP A 151 -35.69 -43.22 39.40
C ASP A 151 -34.90 -41.93 39.11
N THR A 152 -35.59 -40.80 39.03
CA THR A 152 -35.02 -39.50 38.62
C THR A 152 -33.84 -39.08 39.49
N TYR A 153 -33.94 -39.27 40.80
CA TYR A 153 -32.88 -38.91 41.73
C TYR A 153 -31.67 -39.81 41.54
N LYS A 154 -31.90 -41.14 41.42
CA LYS A 154 -30.82 -42.11 41.18
C LYS A 154 -30.11 -41.82 39.87
N PHE A 155 -30.85 -41.53 38.80
CA PHE A 155 -30.27 -41.21 37.51
C PHE A 155 -29.43 -39.94 37.55
N ALA A 156 -29.97 -38.84 38.12
CA ALA A 156 -29.25 -37.58 38.25
C ALA A 156 -27.99 -37.72 39.12
N ALA A 157 -28.06 -38.48 40.22
CA ALA A 157 -26.91 -38.74 41.09
C ALA A 157 -25.80 -39.54 40.39
N LEU A 158 -26.12 -40.40 39.41
CA LEU A 158 -25.12 -41.11 38.60
C LEU A 158 -24.33 -40.18 37.65
N GLN A 159 -24.85 -38.99 37.34
CA GLN A 159 -24.16 -38.02 36.48
C GLN A 159 -23.10 -37.19 37.22
N LYS A 160 -22.84 -37.53 38.49
CA LYS A 160 -21.89 -36.85 39.36
C LYS A 160 -20.45 -37.09 38.90
N MET A 161 -19.67 -36.02 38.87
CA MET A 161 -18.23 -36.05 38.66
C MET A 161 -17.53 -35.44 39.88
N ASP A 162 -16.54 -36.12 40.43
CA ASP A 162 -15.74 -35.57 41.53
C ASP A 162 -14.67 -34.60 41.01
N ASP A 163 -14.58 -33.43 41.63
CA ASP A 163 -13.49 -32.48 41.40
C ASP A 163 -12.19 -33.01 42.02
N PRO A 164 -11.01 -32.66 41.47
CA PRO A 164 -9.74 -33.01 42.10
C PRO A 164 -9.69 -32.49 43.54
N SER A 165 -9.39 -33.38 44.50
CA SER A 165 -9.29 -33.10 45.94
C SER A 165 -10.62 -32.88 46.70
N GLU A 166 -11.77 -33.14 46.07
CA GLU A 166 -13.08 -33.11 46.75
C GLU A 166 -13.78 -34.47 46.64
N ILE A 167 -14.27 -35.00 47.76
CA ILE A 167 -15.21 -36.11 47.76
C ILE A 167 -16.57 -35.51 48.04
N CYS A 168 -17.39 -35.33 47.00
CA CYS A 168 -18.70 -34.73 47.19
C CYS A 168 -19.68 -35.79 47.72
N LEU A 169 -20.08 -35.71 48.98
CA LEU A 169 -21.02 -36.66 49.59
C LEU A 169 -22.43 -36.34 49.08
N SER A 170 -23.04 -37.26 48.33
CA SER A 170 -24.44 -37.12 47.91
C SER A 170 -25.36 -37.41 49.09
N GLU A 171 -25.98 -36.39 49.67
CA GLU A 171 -27.06 -36.57 50.64
C GLU A 171 -28.32 -37.02 49.91
N GLU A 172 -29.01 -38.06 50.41
CA GLU A 172 -30.36 -38.41 49.94
C GLU A 172 -31.31 -37.23 50.22
N ILE A 173 -31.53 -36.40 49.21
CA ILE A 173 -32.48 -35.30 49.30
C ILE A 173 -33.87 -35.93 49.33
N ALA A 174 -34.60 -35.67 50.42
CA ALA A 174 -35.98 -36.11 50.55
C ALA A 174 -36.78 -35.65 49.32
N VAL A 175 -37.35 -36.60 48.59
CA VAL A 175 -38.33 -36.31 47.54
C VAL A 175 -39.40 -35.44 48.19
N SER A 176 -39.44 -34.15 47.82
CA SER A 176 -40.51 -33.27 48.27
C SER A 176 -41.79 -33.92 47.80
N THR A 177 -42.58 -34.43 48.74
CA THR A 177 -43.89 -34.98 48.42
C THR A 177 -44.66 -33.86 47.74
N ILE A 178 -44.92 -34.00 46.45
CA ILE A 178 -45.82 -33.11 45.70
C ILE A 178 -47.22 -33.46 46.19
N PRO A 179 -47.76 -32.77 47.20
CA PRO A 179 -49.10 -32.24 47.01
C PRO A 179 -49.40 -31.01 47.86
N HIS A 180 -49.60 -29.87 47.21
CA HIS A 180 -50.68 -28.97 47.59
C HIS A 180 -51.04 -28.11 46.38
N GLN A 181 -52.25 -28.29 45.85
CA GLN A 181 -52.89 -27.39 44.88
C GLN A 181 -53.02 -25.92 45.37
N LYS A 182 -52.48 -25.61 46.57
CA LYS A 182 -52.62 -24.34 47.27
C LYS A 182 -52.26 -23.14 46.40
N TYR A 183 -51.23 -23.26 45.56
CA TYR A 183 -50.81 -22.19 44.66
C TYR A 183 -51.06 -22.48 43.18
N ALA A 184 -51.65 -23.63 42.81
CA ALA A 184 -51.87 -24.04 41.42
C ALA A 184 -52.63 -22.99 40.61
N MET A 185 -53.72 -22.44 41.17
CA MET A 185 -54.51 -21.39 40.53
C MET A 185 -53.69 -20.11 40.31
N ILE A 186 -52.90 -19.70 41.30
CA ILE A 186 -52.05 -18.51 41.21
C ILE A 186 -50.97 -18.73 40.15
N CYS A 187 -50.30 -19.89 40.16
CA CYS A 187 -49.29 -20.24 39.18
C CYS A 187 -49.84 -20.31 37.74
N SER A 188 -51.03 -20.87 37.55
CA SER A 188 -51.72 -20.88 36.26
C SER A 188 -52.02 -19.44 35.78
N GLN A 189 -52.50 -18.57 36.67
CA GLN A 189 -52.72 -17.15 36.37
C GLN A 189 -51.42 -16.41 36.03
N LEU A 190 -50.32 -16.68 36.74
CA LEU A 190 -49.01 -16.08 36.45
C LEU A 190 -48.44 -16.56 35.11
N LEU A 191 -48.60 -17.83 34.74
CA LEU A 191 -48.20 -18.32 33.41
C LEU A 191 -49.07 -17.71 32.29
N ASN A 192 -50.35 -17.46 32.54
CA ASN A 192 -51.23 -16.73 31.62
C ASN A 192 -50.81 -15.26 31.45
N LEU A 193 -50.24 -14.63 32.49
CA LEU A 193 -49.69 -13.28 32.41
C LEU A 193 -48.48 -13.21 31.47
N VAL A 194 -47.63 -14.25 31.49
CA VAL A 194 -46.46 -14.37 30.59
C VAL A 194 -46.91 -14.49 29.14
N SER A 195 -47.77 -15.47 28.86
CA SER A 195 -48.40 -15.62 27.55
C SER A 195 -49.73 -16.38 27.63
N PRO A 196 -50.87 -15.72 27.33
CA PRO A 196 -52.18 -16.36 27.29
C PRO A 196 -52.34 -17.30 26.08
N THR A 197 -51.64 -17.04 24.98
CA THR A 197 -51.78 -17.76 23.69
C THR A 197 -50.71 -18.82 23.46
N CYS A 198 -49.75 -18.98 24.37
CA CYS A 198 -48.67 -19.93 24.21
C CYS A 198 -49.17 -21.39 24.29
N SER A 199 -48.79 -22.21 23.32
CA SER A 199 -49.18 -23.62 23.22
C SER A 199 -48.23 -24.56 23.97
N VAL A 200 -47.17 -24.04 24.59
CA VAL A 200 -46.29 -24.84 25.45
C VAL A 200 -47.13 -25.36 26.64
N PRO A 201 -47.13 -26.69 26.91
CA PRO A 201 -47.91 -27.27 28.00
C PRO A 201 -47.60 -26.62 29.35
N LYS A 202 -48.64 -26.19 30.08
CA LYS A 202 -48.50 -25.46 31.34
C LYS A 202 -48.36 -26.36 32.55
N ASP A 203 -48.84 -27.60 32.50
CA ASP A 203 -48.98 -28.47 33.68
C ASP A 203 -47.65 -28.66 34.42
N GLY A 204 -46.58 -28.94 33.66
CA GLY A 204 -45.24 -29.03 34.22
C GLY A 204 -44.78 -27.73 34.88
N PHE A 205 -44.90 -26.59 34.21
CA PHE A 205 -44.52 -25.29 34.76
C PHE A 205 -45.37 -24.88 35.97
N VAL A 206 -46.65 -25.27 36.04
CA VAL A 206 -47.51 -25.03 37.21
C VAL A 206 -46.99 -25.79 38.42
N ILE A 207 -46.51 -27.02 38.25
CA ILE A 207 -45.91 -27.80 39.35
C ILE A 207 -44.65 -27.10 39.86
N ARG A 208 -43.71 -26.72 38.99
CA ARG A 208 -42.44 -26.07 39.40
C ARG A 208 -42.66 -24.70 40.00
N CYS A 209 -43.60 -23.93 39.46
CA CYS A 209 -44.00 -22.65 40.06
C CYS A 209 -44.53 -22.83 41.50
N GLN A 210 -45.28 -23.91 41.77
CA GLN A 210 -45.72 -24.20 43.13
C GLN A 210 -44.55 -24.59 44.04
N LEU A 211 -43.57 -25.34 43.53
CA LEU A 211 -42.35 -25.67 44.27
C LEU A 211 -41.53 -24.42 44.60
N ASP A 212 -41.31 -23.53 43.61
CA ASP A 212 -40.67 -22.22 43.81
C ASP A 212 -41.36 -21.41 44.91
N MET A 213 -42.71 -21.36 44.91
CA MET A 213 -43.47 -20.66 45.94
C MET A 213 -43.36 -21.29 47.33
N GLN A 214 -43.11 -22.60 47.43
CA GLN A 214 -42.96 -23.30 48.70
C GLN A 214 -41.57 -23.13 49.29
N ASP A 215 -40.54 -23.15 48.44
CA ASP A 215 -39.14 -23.04 48.81
C ASP A 215 -38.69 -21.60 49.11
N CYS A 216 -39.56 -20.61 48.86
CA CYS A 216 -39.35 -19.23 49.29
C CYS A 216 -38.99 -19.10 50.77
N SER A 217 -38.16 -18.11 51.13
CA SER A 217 -37.96 -17.68 52.52
C SER A 217 -39.27 -17.34 53.25
N GLN A 218 -40.28 -16.87 52.50
CA GLN A 218 -41.67 -16.76 52.97
C GLN A 218 -42.59 -17.46 51.96
N PRO A 219 -43.16 -18.63 52.29
CA PRO A 219 -43.98 -19.38 51.36
C PRO A 219 -45.17 -18.60 50.77
N GLY A 220 -45.39 -18.72 49.46
CA GLY A 220 -46.47 -18.04 48.72
C GLY A 220 -46.11 -16.68 48.13
N GLN A 221 -44.86 -16.22 48.28
CA GLN A 221 -44.39 -15.01 47.60
C GLN A 221 -44.32 -15.22 46.09
N LYS A 222 -44.99 -14.34 45.33
CA LYS A 222 -45.04 -14.42 43.86
C LYS A 222 -43.65 -14.29 43.21
N ASN A 223 -42.76 -13.49 43.80
CA ASN A 223 -41.42 -13.23 43.25
C ASN A 223 -40.47 -14.44 43.26
N CYS A 224 -40.77 -15.52 43.99
CA CYS A 224 -39.93 -16.72 43.88
C CYS A 224 -40.16 -17.46 42.55
N THR A 225 -41.30 -17.24 41.90
CA THR A 225 -41.66 -17.91 40.64
C THR A 225 -40.96 -17.34 39.42
N CYS A 226 -40.16 -16.27 39.58
CA CYS A 226 -39.57 -15.56 38.46
C CYS A 226 -38.73 -16.47 37.57
N SER A 227 -37.98 -17.42 38.13
CA SER A 227 -37.17 -18.35 37.34
C SER A 227 -38.02 -19.26 36.46
N THR A 228 -39.09 -19.86 37.01
CA THR A 228 -40.03 -20.70 36.25
C THR A 228 -40.83 -19.89 35.22
N LEU A 229 -41.30 -18.68 35.56
CA LEU A 229 -41.98 -17.80 34.60
C LEU A 229 -41.04 -17.35 33.47
N SER A 230 -39.77 -17.09 33.78
CA SER A 230 -38.75 -16.78 32.78
C SER A 230 -38.52 -17.94 31.83
N GLU A 231 -38.47 -19.17 32.35
CA GLU A 231 -38.30 -20.33 31.49
C GLU A 231 -39.53 -20.57 30.60
N TYR A 232 -40.74 -20.43 31.14
CA TYR A 232 -41.95 -20.51 30.34
C TYR A 232 -41.96 -19.46 29.22
N SER A 233 -41.58 -18.21 29.55
CA SER A 233 -41.43 -17.11 28.58
C SER A 233 -40.46 -17.48 27.44
N ARG A 234 -39.29 -18.04 27.78
CA ARG A 234 -38.29 -18.49 26.79
C ARG A 234 -38.81 -19.60 25.89
N GLN A 235 -39.48 -20.61 26.45
CA GLN A 235 -40.04 -21.72 25.66
C GLN A 235 -41.13 -21.24 24.69
N CYS A 236 -41.96 -20.27 25.09
CA CYS A 236 -42.94 -19.62 24.23
C CYS A 236 -42.27 -18.83 23.10
N ALA A 237 -41.26 -18.01 23.43
CA ALA A 237 -40.48 -17.23 22.46
C ALA A 237 -39.78 -18.13 21.42
N MET A 238 -39.15 -19.22 21.87
CA MET A 238 -38.50 -20.21 20.99
C MET A 238 -39.50 -20.95 20.09
N SER A 239 -40.75 -21.08 20.53
CA SER A 239 -41.85 -21.62 19.74
C SER A 239 -42.45 -20.60 18.76
N HIS A 240 -41.83 -19.41 18.62
CA HIS A 240 -42.31 -18.29 17.79
C HIS A 240 -43.70 -17.78 18.20
N GLN A 241 -44.03 -17.88 19.49
CA GLN A 241 -45.29 -17.41 20.05
C GLN A 241 -45.10 -16.11 20.80
N MET A 242 -46.14 -15.28 20.79
CA MET A 242 -46.11 -13.97 21.43
C MET A 242 -45.96 -14.10 22.95
N VAL A 243 -45.03 -13.34 23.50
CA VAL A 243 -44.78 -13.18 24.94
C VAL A 243 -44.95 -11.70 25.30
N PHE A 244 -45.59 -11.44 26.43
CA PHE A 244 -45.87 -10.08 26.89
C PHE A 244 -44.76 -9.60 27.84
N ASN A 245 -44.60 -8.29 27.96
CA ASN A 245 -43.77 -7.69 29.00
C ASN A 245 -44.44 -7.88 30.37
N TRP A 246 -44.23 -9.05 30.97
CA TRP A 246 -44.91 -9.49 32.19
C TRP A 246 -44.21 -9.03 33.48
N ARG A 247 -42.93 -8.63 33.38
CA ARG A 247 -42.16 -8.07 34.50
C ARG A 247 -42.55 -6.62 34.76
N THR A 248 -42.56 -6.24 36.03
CA THR A 248 -42.83 -4.86 36.47
C THR A 248 -41.84 -4.45 37.56
N GLU A 249 -41.81 -3.17 37.95
CA GLU A 249 -40.93 -2.70 39.03
C GLU A 249 -41.14 -3.46 40.36
N ASN A 250 -42.35 -3.96 40.61
CA ASN A 250 -42.73 -4.67 41.84
C ASN A 250 -42.82 -6.20 41.68
N PHE A 251 -42.65 -6.72 40.47
CA PHE A 251 -42.79 -8.15 40.17
C PHE A 251 -41.72 -8.62 39.20
N CYS A 252 -40.82 -9.50 39.67
CA CYS A 252 -39.71 -10.05 38.89
C CYS A 252 -38.84 -8.99 38.19
N SER A 253 -38.65 -7.84 38.84
CA SER A 253 -37.89 -6.71 38.32
C SER A 253 -36.45 -7.09 37.98
N VAL A 254 -35.99 -6.64 36.81
CA VAL A 254 -34.61 -6.82 36.32
C VAL A 254 -33.80 -5.51 36.38
N GLY A 255 -34.30 -4.51 37.11
CA GLY A 255 -33.71 -3.18 37.19
C GLY A 255 -34.07 -2.29 35.99
N LYS A 256 -33.61 -1.03 36.03
CA LYS A 256 -33.82 -0.06 34.94
C LYS A 256 -32.74 -0.24 33.87
N CYS A 257 -33.16 -0.23 32.61
CA CYS A 257 -32.23 -0.21 31.49
C CYS A 257 -31.34 1.04 31.53
N SER A 258 -30.10 0.89 31.06
CA SER A 258 -29.16 2.01 31.03
C SER A 258 -29.54 3.01 29.93
N ALA A 259 -29.37 4.30 30.26
CA ALA A 259 -29.72 5.42 29.41
C ALA A 259 -31.21 5.42 28.98
N ASN A 260 -31.47 5.44 27.67
CA ASN A 260 -32.79 5.51 27.05
C ASN A 260 -33.20 4.20 26.37
N GLN A 261 -32.54 3.08 26.70
CA GLN A 261 -32.97 1.75 26.27
C GLN A 261 -34.30 1.36 26.94
N ILE A 262 -35.08 0.53 26.26
CA ILE A 262 -36.36 0.01 26.74
C ILE A 262 -36.24 -1.47 27.06
N TYR A 263 -36.97 -1.91 28.08
CA TYR A 263 -37.05 -3.33 28.43
C TYR A 263 -38.06 -4.03 27.53
N GLU A 264 -37.67 -5.18 26.99
CA GLU A 264 -38.56 -6.07 26.26
C GLU A 264 -38.30 -7.53 26.68
N GLU A 265 -39.39 -8.30 26.77
CA GLU A 265 -39.33 -9.75 27.01
C GLU A 265 -38.92 -10.52 25.74
N CYS A 266 -39.17 -9.94 24.56
CA CYS A 266 -38.90 -10.53 23.26
C CYS A 266 -38.31 -9.48 22.31
N GLY A 267 -37.10 -9.01 22.61
CA GLY A 267 -36.33 -8.14 21.72
C GLY A 267 -35.37 -8.92 20.83
N SER A 268 -34.96 -8.30 19.72
CA SER A 268 -33.96 -8.90 18.82
C SER A 268 -32.58 -8.95 19.50
N PRO A 269 -31.93 -10.12 19.59
CA PRO A 269 -30.56 -10.21 20.10
C PRO A 269 -29.54 -9.61 19.12
N CYS A 270 -29.92 -9.37 17.88
CA CYS A 270 -29.07 -8.74 16.87
C CYS A 270 -29.10 -7.21 17.04
N ILE A 271 -28.43 -6.71 18.08
CA ILE A 271 -28.43 -5.28 18.41
C ILE A 271 -27.69 -4.50 17.31
N LYS A 272 -28.42 -3.61 16.62
CA LYS A 272 -27.84 -2.65 15.67
C LYS A 272 -27.07 -1.58 16.42
N THR A 273 -25.85 -1.30 15.99
CA THR A 273 -24.97 -0.31 16.61
C THR A 273 -24.57 0.78 15.62
N CYS A 274 -24.00 1.88 16.08
CA CYS A 274 -23.46 2.89 15.17
C CYS A 274 -22.30 2.38 14.31
N SER A 275 -21.47 1.48 14.84
CA SER A 275 -20.42 0.82 14.06
C SER A 275 -20.97 -0.20 13.05
N ASN A 276 -22.11 -0.84 13.34
CA ASN A 276 -22.76 -1.83 12.48
C ASN A 276 -24.29 -1.64 12.42
N PRO A 277 -24.76 -0.62 11.68
CA PRO A 277 -26.18 -0.26 11.66
C PRO A 277 -27.07 -1.26 10.91
N GLU A 278 -26.49 -2.05 10.00
CA GLU A 278 -27.20 -3.06 9.19
C GLU A 278 -27.06 -4.47 9.75
N TYR A 279 -26.65 -4.61 11.02
CA TYR A 279 -26.48 -5.92 11.63
C TYR A 279 -27.81 -6.71 11.64
N SER A 280 -27.75 -7.92 11.09
CA SER A 280 -28.84 -8.89 11.10
C SER A 280 -28.28 -10.27 11.43
N CYS A 281 -29.05 -11.07 12.16
CA CYS A 281 -28.69 -12.43 12.50
C CYS A 281 -29.94 -13.31 12.62
N SER A 282 -29.82 -14.60 12.29
CA SER A 282 -30.90 -15.56 12.55
C SER A 282 -30.84 -15.97 14.01
N SER A 283 -31.84 -15.57 14.79
CA SER A 283 -31.92 -15.93 16.20
C SER A 283 -33.33 -15.74 16.73
N HIS A 284 -33.69 -16.52 17.76
CA HIS A 284 -34.91 -16.27 18.53
C HIS A 284 -34.82 -14.93 19.28
N CYS A 285 -35.94 -14.34 19.65
CA CYS A 285 -35.90 -13.17 20.52
C CYS A 285 -35.40 -13.54 21.93
N THR A 286 -34.96 -12.55 22.70
CA THR A 286 -34.52 -12.71 24.08
C THR A 286 -34.99 -11.53 24.91
N TYR A 287 -35.00 -11.70 26.23
CA TYR A 287 -35.37 -10.63 27.14
C TYR A 287 -34.16 -9.77 27.49
N GLY A 288 -34.38 -8.47 27.66
CA GLY A 288 -33.32 -7.54 28.00
C GLY A 288 -33.63 -6.09 27.66
N CYS A 289 -32.56 -5.30 27.56
CA CYS A 289 -32.62 -3.89 27.22
C CYS A 289 -32.24 -3.70 25.75
N PHE A 290 -33.10 -3.01 25.01
CA PHE A 290 -32.94 -2.80 23.57
C PHE A 290 -33.16 -1.34 23.21
N CYS A 291 -32.70 -0.94 22.02
CA CYS A 291 -32.97 0.37 21.49
C CYS A 291 -34.38 0.43 20.88
N PRO A 292 -35.15 1.50 21.14
CA PRO A 292 -36.45 1.71 20.51
C PRO A 292 -36.38 1.64 18.98
N GLU A 293 -37.49 1.28 18.35
CA GLU A 293 -37.59 1.25 16.89
C GLU A 293 -37.10 2.56 16.24
N GLY A 294 -36.33 2.44 15.16
CA GLY A 294 -35.72 3.58 14.46
C GLY A 294 -34.44 4.14 15.09
N THR A 295 -33.96 3.55 16.18
CA THR A 295 -32.69 3.94 16.83
C THR A 295 -31.69 2.78 16.87
N VAL A 296 -30.41 3.12 17.03
CA VAL A 296 -29.29 2.17 17.13
C VAL A 296 -28.43 2.50 18.34
N LEU A 297 -27.70 1.51 18.87
CA LEU A 297 -26.86 1.69 20.06
C LEU A 297 -25.55 2.40 19.70
N ASP A 298 -25.26 3.53 20.35
CA ASP A 298 -23.96 4.22 20.21
C ASP A 298 -22.86 3.47 20.98
N ASP A 299 -22.15 2.60 20.25
CA ASP A 299 -20.99 1.86 20.74
C ASP A 299 -19.66 2.61 20.55
N ILE A 300 -19.68 3.81 19.98
CA ILE A 300 -18.50 4.61 19.63
C ILE A 300 -18.21 5.64 20.74
N SER A 301 -19.23 6.35 21.25
CA SER A 301 -19.06 7.44 22.24
C SER A 301 -18.96 6.99 23.70
N LYS A 302 -18.86 5.67 23.95
CA LYS A 302 -18.80 5.02 25.28
C LYS A 302 -20.05 5.16 26.17
N ASN A 303 -21.01 6.02 25.85
CA ASN A 303 -22.20 6.26 26.66
C ASN A 303 -23.31 5.20 26.46
N ARG A 304 -23.22 4.35 25.42
CA ARG A 304 -24.20 3.29 25.08
C ARG A 304 -25.65 3.80 25.04
N THR A 305 -25.84 5.01 24.52
CA THR A 305 -27.17 5.61 24.33
C THR A 305 -27.77 5.20 22.99
N CYS A 306 -29.10 5.11 22.90
CA CYS A 306 -29.79 4.84 21.65
C CYS A 306 -29.96 6.16 20.89
N VAL A 307 -29.38 6.23 19.69
CA VAL A 307 -29.39 7.42 18.83
C VAL A 307 -30.01 7.10 17.48
N HIS A 308 -30.55 8.11 16.80
CA HIS A 308 -31.01 7.91 15.43
C HIS A 308 -29.81 7.64 14.50
N ILE A 309 -29.95 6.75 13.51
CA ILE A 309 -28.82 6.34 12.64
C ILE A 309 -28.06 7.52 12.02
N LYS A 310 -28.76 8.61 11.65
CA LYS A 310 -28.16 9.85 11.12
C LYS A 310 -27.27 10.61 12.10
N GLN A 311 -27.41 10.35 13.40
CA GLN A 311 -26.63 10.96 14.48
C GLN A 311 -25.43 10.11 14.89
N CYS A 312 -25.24 8.93 14.27
CA CYS A 312 -24.11 8.08 14.59
C CYS A 312 -22.77 8.74 14.24
N PRO A 313 -21.88 8.90 15.23
CA PRO A 313 -20.54 9.44 14.99
C PRO A 313 -19.68 8.40 14.28
N CYS A 314 -18.60 8.87 13.65
CA CYS A 314 -17.59 7.98 13.07
C CYS A 314 -16.36 7.96 13.96
N THR A 315 -15.59 6.88 13.90
CA THR A 315 -14.29 6.80 14.56
C THR A 315 -13.21 6.58 13.51
N LEU A 316 -12.07 7.24 13.69
CA LEU A 316 -10.86 7.01 12.92
C LEU A 316 -9.67 7.14 13.89
N ASN A 317 -8.92 6.05 14.07
CA ASN A 317 -7.77 5.97 14.98
C ASN A 317 -8.09 6.34 16.44
N GLY A 318 -9.27 5.94 16.93
CA GLY A 318 -9.72 6.25 18.28
C GLY A 318 -10.19 7.69 18.50
N LYS A 319 -10.04 8.56 17.49
CA LYS A 319 -10.66 9.89 17.48
C LYS A 319 -12.09 9.79 16.94
N ILE A 320 -13.02 10.40 17.67
CA ILE A 320 -14.44 10.44 17.32
C ILE A 320 -14.71 11.69 16.48
N TYR A 321 -15.50 11.52 15.43
CA TYR A 321 -15.91 12.55 14.48
C TYR A 321 -17.42 12.67 14.47
N ALA A 322 -17.90 13.90 14.54
CA ALA A 322 -19.35 14.16 14.53
C ALA A 322 -19.96 13.89 13.14
N PRO A 323 -21.25 13.53 13.06
CA PRO A 323 -21.96 13.38 11.79
C PRO A 323 -21.81 14.64 10.93
N GLY A 324 -21.39 14.46 9.67
CA GLY A 324 -21.15 15.54 8.72
C GLY A 324 -19.73 16.10 8.71
N GLU A 325 -18.89 15.80 9.71
CA GLU A 325 -17.48 16.19 9.70
C GLU A 325 -16.74 15.56 8.52
N THR A 326 -15.79 16.33 7.98
CA THR A 326 -15.02 15.94 6.81
C THR A 326 -13.56 15.79 7.17
N MET A 327 -12.99 14.62 6.86
CA MET A 327 -11.56 14.34 6.94
C MET A 327 -10.93 14.42 5.56
N LYS A 328 -9.82 15.14 5.47
CA LYS A 328 -8.98 15.19 4.27
C LYS A 328 -7.72 14.37 4.51
N ALA A 329 -7.53 13.34 3.70
CA ALA A 329 -6.25 12.64 3.57
C ALA A 329 -5.55 13.11 2.28
N ALA A 330 -4.28 12.75 2.10
CA ALA A 330 -3.49 13.13 0.92
C ALA A 330 -4.18 12.77 -0.42
N CYS A 331 -5.03 11.74 -0.39
CA CYS A 331 -5.52 11.01 -1.54
C CYS A 331 -7.04 10.80 -1.55
N ARG A 332 -7.75 11.28 -0.54
CA ARG A 332 -9.20 11.12 -0.43
C ARG A 332 -9.79 12.13 0.53
N THR A 333 -11.04 12.47 0.30
CA THR A 333 -11.84 13.27 1.24
C THR A 333 -12.99 12.41 1.72
N CYS A 334 -13.09 12.19 3.03
CA CYS A 334 -14.13 11.37 3.64
C CYS A 334 -15.06 12.21 4.48
N LYS A 335 -16.36 12.02 4.34
CA LYS A 335 -17.39 12.64 5.17
C LYS A 335 -18.00 11.59 6.08
N CYS A 336 -18.07 11.86 7.38
CA CYS A 336 -18.75 11.00 8.32
C CYS A 336 -20.26 11.05 8.08
N MET A 337 -20.90 9.93 7.75
CA MET A 337 -22.34 9.82 7.59
C MET A 337 -22.82 8.48 8.13
N MET A 338 -23.83 8.51 9.01
CA MET A 338 -24.50 7.30 9.51
C MET A 338 -23.54 6.28 10.17
N GLY A 339 -22.55 6.76 10.94
CA GLY A 339 -21.53 5.90 11.55
C GLY A 339 -20.46 5.37 10.59
N GLN A 340 -20.55 5.71 9.31
CA GLN A 340 -19.65 5.24 8.26
C GLN A 340 -18.92 6.39 7.55
N TRP A 341 -17.74 6.09 7.01
CA TRP A 341 -16.97 7.03 6.20
C TRP A 341 -17.40 6.94 4.74
N ASN A 342 -18.00 8.01 4.21
CA ASN A 342 -18.23 8.15 2.78
C ASN A 342 -17.07 8.92 2.15
N CYS A 343 -16.21 8.22 1.40
CA CYS A 343 -14.98 8.75 0.84
C CYS A 343 -15.08 9.02 -0.65
N LYS A 344 -14.52 10.15 -1.08
CA LYS A 344 -14.24 10.49 -2.48
C LYS A 344 -12.74 10.45 -2.71
N ASP A 345 -12.27 9.58 -3.58
CA ASP A 345 -10.86 9.48 -3.93
C ASP A 345 -10.40 10.68 -4.79
N LEU A 346 -9.15 11.09 -4.58
CA LEU A 346 -8.45 12.12 -5.33
C LEU A 346 -7.31 11.47 -6.14
N PRO A 347 -6.85 12.08 -7.24
CA PRO A 347 -5.70 11.56 -7.99
C PRO A 347 -4.43 11.55 -7.11
N CYS A 348 -4.01 10.35 -6.72
CA CYS A 348 -2.76 10.13 -6.00
C CYS A 348 -1.58 10.04 -6.96
N PRO A 349 -0.36 10.37 -6.52
CA PRO A 349 0.82 9.84 -7.17
C PRO A 349 0.92 8.32 -6.93
N GLY A 350 1.36 7.58 -7.94
CA GLY A 350 1.70 6.17 -7.82
C GLY A 350 3.04 6.03 -7.10
N ARG A 351 3.15 5.10 -6.14
CA ARG A 351 4.41 4.81 -5.45
C ARG A 351 4.77 3.34 -5.55
N CYS A 352 5.98 3.07 -6.02
CA CYS A 352 6.59 1.74 -6.06
C CYS A 352 7.85 1.78 -5.18
N SER A 353 8.14 0.72 -4.44
CA SER A 353 9.32 0.67 -3.57
C SER A 353 10.14 -0.60 -3.78
N LEU A 354 11.47 -0.44 -3.67
CA LEU A 354 12.48 -1.49 -3.69
C LEU A 354 13.18 -1.44 -2.33
N GLU A 355 12.82 -2.38 -1.45
CA GLU A 355 13.17 -2.34 -0.04
C GLU A 355 13.92 -3.61 0.39
N GLY A 356 14.77 -3.48 1.41
CA GLY A 356 15.74 -4.50 1.76
C GLY A 356 16.69 -4.77 0.60
N GLY A 357 17.05 -6.04 0.40
CA GLY A 357 17.82 -6.41 -0.79
C GLY A 357 16.97 -6.93 -1.95
N SER A 358 15.70 -7.33 -1.76
CA SER A 358 14.90 -7.90 -2.85
C SER A 358 13.37 -7.89 -2.69
N PHE A 359 12.83 -7.00 -1.84
CA PHE A 359 11.39 -6.79 -1.75
C PHE A 359 10.94 -5.67 -2.68
N VAL A 360 9.85 -5.90 -3.38
CA VAL A 360 9.22 -4.89 -4.23
C VAL A 360 7.77 -4.70 -3.79
N THR A 361 7.32 -3.45 -3.79
CA THR A 361 5.91 -3.09 -3.70
C THR A 361 5.53 -2.33 -4.95
N THR A 362 4.55 -2.83 -5.71
CA THR A 362 4.06 -2.22 -6.95
C THR A 362 3.31 -0.92 -6.69
N PHE A 363 2.98 -0.19 -7.76
CA PHE A 363 2.15 1.02 -7.68
C PHE A 363 0.76 0.78 -7.10
N ASP A 364 0.21 -0.41 -7.27
CA ASP A 364 -1.11 -0.80 -6.76
C ASP A 364 -1.04 -1.50 -5.38
N SER A 365 0.13 -1.45 -4.74
CA SER A 365 0.40 -1.97 -3.39
C SER A 365 0.47 -3.50 -3.26
N ARG A 366 0.73 -4.22 -4.37
CA ARG A 366 1.10 -5.63 -4.31
C ARG A 366 2.56 -5.76 -3.86
N SER A 367 2.79 -6.39 -2.72
CA SER A 367 4.14 -6.67 -2.22
C SER A 367 4.57 -8.08 -2.59
N TYR A 368 5.81 -8.21 -3.05
CA TYR A 368 6.41 -9.50 -3.39
C TYR A 368 7.92 -9.46 -3.17
N ARG A 369 8.54 -10.63 -3.26
CA ARG A 369 9.98 -10.83 -3.13
C ARG A 369 10.47 -11.73 -4.24
N PHE A 370 11.67 -11.49 -4.73
CA PHE A 370 12.37 -12.38 -5.63
C PHE A 370 13.85 -12.46 -5.26
N HIS A 371 14.63 -13.35 -5.87
CA HIS A 371 16.08 -13.40 -5.69
C HIS A 371 16.75 -13.57 -7.05
N GLY A 372 17.03 -12.45 -7.69
CA GLY A 372 17.52 -12.40 -9.06
C GLY A 372 18.78 -11.55 -9.14
N VAL A 373 19.77 -12.02 -9.89
CA VAL A 373 21.01 -11.28 -10.15
C VAL A 373 20.99 -10.85 -11.61
N CYS A 374 20.46 -9.66 -11.86
CA CYS A 374 20.32 -9.11 -13.21
C CYS A 374 19.99 -7.62 -13.18
N THR A 375 19.92 -7.02 -14.37
CA THR A 375 19.20 -5.77 -14.58
C THR A 375 17.75 -6.07 -14.93
N TYR A 376 16.82 -5.46 -14.21
CA TYR A 376 15.37 -5.62 -14.41
C TYR A 376 14.70 -4.31 -14.76
N VAL A 377 13.71 -4.37 -15.65
CA VAL A 377 12.87 -3.21 -16.00
C VAL A 377 11.87 -2.96 -14.88
N LEU A 378 12.04 -1.87 -14.15
CA LEU A 378 11.09 -1.43 -13.13
C LEU A 378 9.84 -0.84 -13.75
N MET A 379 10.04 0.05 -14.72
CA MET A 379 8.95 0.77 -15.36
C MET A 379 9.32 1.23 -16.77
N LYS A 380 8.44 0.93 -17.73
CA LYS A 380 8.29 1.60 -19.02
C LYS A 380 6.94 2.31 -19.04
N SER A 381 6.87 3.42 -19.74
CA SER A 381 5.59 4.11 -19.99
C SER A 381 5.66 4.98 -21.22
N SER A 382 4.55 5.07 -21.96
CA SER A 382 4.38 6.06 -23.02
C SER A 382 4.39 7.50 -22.52
N SER A 383 4.25 7.71 -21.21
CA SER A 383 4.34 9.03 -20.58
C SER A 383 5.78 9.45 -20.26
N LEU A 384 6.77 8.55 -20.40
CA LEU A 384 8.18 8.92 -20.31
C LEU A 384 8.65 9.48 -21.66
N PRO A 385 9.39 10.61 -21.68
CA PRO A 385 9.91 11.18 -22.91
C PRO A 385 10.97 10.25 -23.53
N HIS A 386 11.15 10.34 -24.86
CA HIS A 386 12.26 9.70 -25.57
C HIS A 386 12.41 8.19 -25.30
N ASN A 387 11.27 7.47 -25.24
CA ASN A 387 11.21 6.03 -24.92
C ASN A 387 11.92 5.67 -23.61
N GLY A 388 11.82 6.55 -22.61
CA GLY A 388 12.45 6.38 -21.32
C GLY A 388 12.08 5.04 -20.66
N THR A 389 13.06 4.42 -20.02
CA THR A 389 12.92 3.19 -19.25
C THR A 389 13.66 3.34 -17.92
N LEU A 390 13.01 2.95 -16.84
CA LEU A 390 13.61 2.86 -15.51
C LEU A 390 13.95 1.40 -15.19
N MET A 391 15.19 1.15 -14.78
CA MET A 391 15.70 -0.18 -14.46
C MET A 391 16.39 -0.20 -13.10
N ALA A 392 16.47 -1.40 -12.50
CA ALA A 392 17.24 -1.68 -11.30
C ALA A 392 18.25 -2.80 -11.55
N VAL A 393 19.44 -2.64 -11.02
CA VAL A 393 20.50 -3.67 -11.03
C VAL A 393 20.51 -4.35 -9.67
N TYR A 394 20.38 -5.68 -9.68
CA TYR A 394 20.51 -6.52 -8.51
C TYR A 394 21.75 -7.40 -8.63
N GLU A 395 22.57 -7.38 -7.59
CA GLU A 395 23.83 -8.13 -7.51
C GLU A 395 23.80 -9.12 -6.34
N LYS A 396 24.69 -10.11 -6.40
CA LYS A 396 24.90 -11.05 -5.30
C LYS A 396 25.68 -10.35 -4.19
N SER A 397 25.13 -10.32 -2.98
CA SER A 397 25.74 -9.65 -1.82
C SER A 397 26.29 -10.60 -0.75
N GLY A 398 25.99 -11.90 -0.85
CA GLY A 398 26.45 -12.92 0.10
C GLY A 398 26.84 -14.24 -0.58
N TYR A 399 26.83 -15.33 0.16
CA TYR A 399 27.21 -16.66 -0.35
C TYR A 399 26.02 -17.42 -0.95
N SER A 400 24.86 -17.29 -0.34
CA SER A 400 23.62 -17.92 -0.79
C SER A 400 23.09 -17.27 -2.07
N HIS A 401 22.38 -18.03 -2.91
CA HIS A 401 21.71 -17.49 -4.10
C HIS A 401 20.58 -16.51 -3.76
N SER A 402 20.08 -16.57 -2.52
CA SER A 402 19.04 -15.65 -2.00
C SER A 402 19.58 -14.39 -1.33
N GLU A 403 20.90 -14.23 -1.24
CA GLU A 403 21.53 -13.00 -0.77
C GLU A 403 21.78 -12.09 -1.97
N THR A 404 20.72 -11.39 -2.37
CA THR A 404 20.74 -10.41 -3.47
C THR A 404 20.44 -9.02 -2.93
N SER A 405 21.06 -8.00 -3.52
CA SER A 405 20.90 -6.60 -3.10
C SER A 405 20.82 -5.67 -4.30
N LEU A 406 20.03 -4.61 -4.18
CA LEU A 406 19.97 -3.54 -5.16
C LEU A 406 21.32 -2.79 -5.20
N SER A 407 21.98 -2.73 -6.35
CA SER A 407 23.29 -2.07 -6.51
C SER A 407 23.24 -0.75 -7.26
N ALA A 408 22.28 -0.59 -8.19
CA ALA A 408 22.10 0.63 -8.95
C ALA A 408 20.68 0.81 -9.51
N LEU A 409 20.31 2.06 -9.79
CA LEU A 409 19.17 2.43 -10.63
C LEU A 409 19.66 3.07 -11.92
N ILE A 410 19.00 2.74 -13.03
CA ILE A 410 19.32 3.24 -14.36
C ILE A 410 18.07 3.90 -14.94
N TYR A 411 18.15 5.18 -15.27
CA TYR A 411 17.21 5.85 -16.17
C TYR A 411 17.84 5.94 -17.56
N LEU A 412 17.27 5.23 -18.52
CA LEU A 412 17.74 5.16 -19.90
C LEU A 412 16.71 5.76 -20.83
N SER A 413 17.11 6.70 -21.68
CA SER A 413 16.32 7.22 -22.80
C SER A 413 17.19 7.31 -24.05
N THR A 414 16.64 7.77 -25.19
CA THR A 414 17.47 8.04 -26.37
C THR A 414 18.41 9.25 -26.23
N LYS A 415 18.34 9.99 -25.11
CA LYS A 415 19.15 11.20 -24.87
C LYS A 415 20.07 11.12 -23.65
N ASP A 416 19.66 10.39 -22.62
CA ASP A 416 20.30 10.38 -21.30
C ASP A 416 20.42 8.93 -20.82
N LYS A 417 21.55 8.60 -20.17
CA LYS A 417 21.78 7.30 -19.51
C LYS A 417 22.30 7.57 -18.11
N ILE A 418 21.38 7.87 -17.20
CA ILE A 418 21.69 8.25 -15.82
C ILE A 418 21.73 7.01 -14.93
N VAL A 419 22.86 6.76 -14.27
CA VAL A 419 23.04 5.64 -13.33
C VAL A 419 23.33 6.18 -11.93
N ILE A 420 22.53 5.76 -10.93
CA ILE A 420 22.75 6.06 -9.51
C ILE A 420 23.11 4.76 -8.81
N SER A 421 24.33 4.66 -8.27
CA SER A 421 24.84 3.44 -7.63
C SER A 421 25.07 3.59 -6.12
N GLN A 422 25.33 2.48 -5.42
CA GLN A 422 25.55 2.40 -3.98
C GLN A 422 26.57 3.40 -3.40
N ASN A 423 27.65 3.71 -4.14
CA ASN A 423 28.70 4.62 -3.66
C ASN A 423 28.44 6.09 -4.03
N GLU A 424 27.19 6.46 -4.29
CA GLU A 424 26.80 7.77 -4.83
C GLU A 424 27.51 8.13 -6.15
N LEU A 425 28.05 7.13 -6.86
CA LEU A 425 28.60 7.35 -8.20
C LEU A 425 27.42 7.58 -9.13
N LEU A 426 27.36 8.80 -9.65
CA LEU A 426 26.46 9.20 -10.71
C LEU A 426 27.22 9.14 -12.03
N THR A 427 26.74 8.37 -13.00
CA THR A 427 27.24 8.45 -14.38
C THR A 427 26.15 8.90 -15.32
N ASP A 428 26.55 9.62 -16.38
CA ASP A 428 25.71 9.92 -17.52
C ASP A 428 26.52 9.65 -18.79
N ASP A 429 25.99 8.80 -19.67
CA ASP A 429 26.71 8.25 -20.84
C ASP A 429 28.12 7.70 -20.47
N ASP A 430 28.17 6.96 -19.36
CA ASP A 430 29.38 6.32 -18.81
C ASP A 430 30.47 7.29 -18.31
N GLU A 431 30.19 8.60 -18.25
CA GLU A 431 31.05 9.59 -17.62
C GLU A 431 30.64 9.90 -16.17
N LEU A 432 31.60 9.92 -15.25
CA LEU A 432 31.37 10.30 -13.85
C LEU A 432 30.92 11.76 -13.72
N LYS A 433 29.79 11.98 -13.06
CA LYS A 433 29.23 13.29 -12.76
C LYS A 433 29.19 13.53 -11.24
N GLN A 434 29.33 14.79 -10.84
CA GLN A 434 29.27 15.20 -9.43
C GLN A 434 27.89 15.78 -9.10
N LEU A 435 27.38 15.51 -7.90
CA LEU A 435 26.13 16.08 -7.41
C LEU A 435 26.30 17.55 -6.96
N PRO A 436 25.28 18.42 -7.13
CA PRO A 436 24.07 18.18 -7.92
C PRO A 436 24.37 18.16 -9.43
N TYR A 437 23.59 17.39 -10.19
CA TYR A 437 23.71 17.22 -11.63
C TYR A 437 22.39 17.57 -12.31
N LYS A 438 22.44 18.21 -13.47
CA LYS A 438 21.25 18.53 -14.26
C LYS A 438 21.52 18.23 -15.73
N SER A 439 20.69 17.37 -16.32
CA SER A 439 20.64 17.12 -17.76
C SER A 439 19.21 17.37 -18.26
N GLY A 440 19.03 18.43 -19.05
CA GLY A 440 17.72 18.84 -19.57
C GLY A 440 16.63 18.96 -18.49
N ASN A 441 15.70 18.00 -18.49
CA ASN A 441 14.54 17.93 -17.60
C ASN A 441 14.77 17.07 -16.34
N VAL A 442 15.98 16.55 -16.14
CA VAL A 442 16.36 15.69 -15.01
C VAL A 442 17.35 16.45 -14.12
N THR A 443 17.06 16.49 -12.82
CA THR A 443 17.96 17.03 -11.79
C THR A 443 18.21 15.93 -10.75
N VAL A 444 19.48 15.63 -10.48
CA VAL A 444 19.90 14.68 -9.45
C VAL A 444 20.68 15.44 -8.37
N PHE A 445 20.29 15.32 -7.12
CA PHE A 445 20.91 16.07 -6.01
C PHE A 445 20.82 15.30 -4.69
N ARG A 446 21.63 15.69 -3.72
CA ARG A 446 21.61 15.08 -2.39
C ARG A 446 20.50 15.73 -1.56
N GLN A 447 19.47 14.95 -1.22
CA GLN A 447 18.32 15.42 -0.44
C GLN A 447 18.63 15.50 1.06
N SER A 448 19.40 14.53 1.56
CA SER A 448 19.95 14.51 2.92
C SER A 448 21.23 13.66 2.94
N SER A 449 21.90 13.54 4.08
CA SER A 449 23.10 12.70 4.21
C SER A 449 22.88 11.20 3.91
N MET A 450 21.63 10.75 3.79
CA MET A 450 21.28 9.34 3.55
C MET A 450 20.47 9.14 2.26
N TYR A 451 20.14 10.22 1.54
CA TYR A 451 19.22 10.17 0.42
C TYR A 451 19.69 11.01 -0.76
N VAL A 452 19.71 10.39 -1.94
CA VAL A 452 19.89 11.05 -3.24
C VAL A 452 18.54 11.08 -3.94
N GLN A 453 18.17 12.21 -4.53
CA GLN A 453 16.90 12.38 -5.23
C GLN A 453 17.14 12.72 -6.69
N MET A 454 16.46 12.01 -7.58
CA MET A 454 16.27 12.40 -8.98
C MET A 454 14.87 12.98 -9.13
N TYR A 455 14.80 14.25 -9.49
CA TYR A 455 13.57 14.96 -9.81
C TYR A 455 13.48 15.18 -11.31
N THR A 456 12.27 15.01 -11.87
CA THR A 456 12.01 15.28 -13.28
C THR A 456 10.77 16.13 -13.47
N THR A 457 10.75 16.98 -14.49
CA THR A 457 9.59 17.85 -14.80
C THR A 457 8.43 17.09 -15.45
N PHE A 458 8.67 15.88 -15.96
CA PHE A 458 7.64 15.01 -16.56
C PHE A 458 6.95 14.09 -15.53
N GLY A 459 7.27 14.25 -14.24
CA GLY A 459 6.54 13.63 -13.14
C GLY A 459 7.00 12.23 -12.75
N LEU A 460 8.25 11.86 -13.06
CA LEU A 460 8.98 10.76 -12.42
C LEU A 460 9.90 11.33 -11.33
N GLU A 461 9.81 10.78 -10.13
CA GLU A 461 10.70 11.10 -9.01
C GLU A 461 11.31 9.79 -8.48
N LEU A 462 12.64 9.77 -8.30
CA LEU A 462 13.32 8.68 -7.58
C LEU A 462 13.92 9.24 -6.31
N LEU A 463 13.66 8.57 -5.20
CA LEU A 463 14.36 8.80 -3.95
C LEU A 463 15.14 7.53 -3.60
N VAL A 464 16.46 7.65 -3.57
CA VAL A 464 17.40 6.55 -3.32
C VAL A 464 18.00 6.74 -1.94
N GLN A 465 17.75 5.78 -1.05
CA GLN A 465 18.41 5.72 0.25
C GLN A 465 19.77 5.04 0.07
N THR A 466 20.84 5.67 0.55
CA THR A 466 22.23 5.18 0.39
C THR A 466 22.76 4.48 1.64
N SER A 467 22.14 4.68 2.80
CA SER A 467 22.56 4.10 4.08
C SER A 467 21.33 3.81 4.98
N PRO A 468 21.33 2.74 5.82
CA PRO A 468 22.37 1.72 5.95
C PRO A 468 22.30 0.64 4.85
N VAL A 469 21.21 0.57 4.11
CA VAL A 469 21.01 -0.37 2.98
C VAL A 469 20.52 0.45 1.79
N PHE A 470 21.02 0.11 0.59
CA PHE A 470 20.65 0.78 -0.64
C PHE A 470 19.23 0.40 -1.07
N GLN A 471 18.32 1.38 -1.05
CA GLN A 471 16.89 1.19 -1.31
C GLN A 471 16.37 2.30 -2.19
N ALA A 472 15.24 2.06 -2.87
CA ALA A 472 14.68 3.02 -3.79
C ALA A 472 13.17 3.17 -3.64
N TYR A 473 12.69 4.40 -3.81
CA TYR A 473 11.29 4.75 -3.83
C TYR A 473 11.00 5.50 -5.13
N VAL A 474 10.19 4.88 -5.99
CA VAL A 474 9.76 5.43 -7.27
C VAL A 474 8.41 6.09 -7.07
N LYS A 475 8.28 7.36 -7.47
CA LYS A 475 7.03 8.10 -7.43
C LYS A 475 6.71 8.62 -8.82
N VAL A 476 5.47 8.42 -9.25
CA VAL A 476 4.96 8.89 -10.54
C VAL A 476 3.69 9.69 -10.37
N GLY A 477 3.50 10.71 -11.21
CA GLY A 477 2.26 11.48 -11.22
C GLY A 477 1.06 10.70 -11.78
N SER A 478 -0.15 11.25 -11.59
CA SER A 478 -1.40 10.60 -12.04
C SER A 478 -1.50 10.35 -13.55
N GLN A 479 -0.70 11.04 -14.38
CA GLN A 479 -0.62 10.82 -15.83
C GLN A 479 -0.10 9.44 -16.22
N PHE A 480 0.58 8.73 -15.30
CA PHE A 480 1.10 7.39 -15.52
C PHE A 480 0.07 6.29 -15.24
N ARG A 481 -1.10 6.62 -14.69
CA ARG A 481 -2.12 5.64 -14.28
C ARG A 481 -2.58 4.78 -15.46
N GLY A 482 -2.48 3.46 -15.31
CA GLY A 482 -2.83 2.46 -16.33
C GLY A 482 -1.90 2.46 -17.56
N ARG A 483 -0.71 3.07 -17.46
CA ARG A 483 0.24 3.22 -18.56
C ARG A 483 1.66 2.77 -18.21
N THR A 484 1.84 2.13 -17.06
CA THR A 484 3.14 1.58 -16.66
C THR A 484 3.22 0.11 -17.02
N LEU A 485 4.43 -0.38 -17.26
CA LEU A 485 4.73 -1.79 -17.49
C LEU A 485 6.08 -2.10 -16.83
N GLY A 486 6.24 -3.25 -16.19
CA GLY A 486 7.49 -3.63 -15.50
C GLY A 486 7.25 -4.14 -14.09
N LEU A 487 8.33 -4.30 -13.33
CA LEU A 487 8.27 -4.80 -11.94
C LEU A 487 7.44 -3.94 -10.99
N CYS A 488 7.22 -2.65 -11.29
CA CYS A 488 6.35 -1.79 -10.50
C CYS A 488 4.85 -1.94 -10.83
N GLY A 489 4.46 -2.85 -11.73
CA GLY A 489 3.07 -3.09 -12.09
C GLY A 489 2.51 -2.10 -13.12
N ASN A 490 1.20 -2.16 -13.36
CA ASN A 490 0.54 -1.37 -14.42
C ASN A 490 -0.17 -0.09 -13.92
N TYR A 491 -0.22 0.10 -12.59
CA TYR A 491 -0.73 1.28 -11.92
C TYR A 491 -2.19 1.60 -12.29
N ASN A 492 -3.06 0.60 -12.32
CA ASN A 492 -4.48 0.77 -12.64
C ASN A 492 -5.37 0.77 -11.38
N GLY A 493 -4.85 0.30 -10.24
CA GLY A 493 -5.53 0.16 -8.94
C GLY A 493 -5.97 -1.27 -8.61
N ASP A 494 -5.69 -2.24 -9.48
CA ASP A 494 -5.94 -3.66 -9.28
C ASP A 494 -4.60 -4.36 -8.95
N THR A 495 -4.59 -5.16 -7.89
CA THR A 495 -3.39 -5.91 -7.49
C THR A 495 -3.32 -7.27 -8.15
N THR A 496 -4.42 -7.76 -8.74
CA THR A 496 -4.50 -9.13 -9.25
C THR A 496 -3.75 -9.31 -10.57
N ASP A 497 -3.64 -8.24 -11.36
CA ASP A 497 -2.99 -8.21 -12.68
C ASP A 497 -1.58 -7.57 -12.65
N ASP A 498 -1.09 -7.12 -11.50
CA ASP A 498 0.24 -6.54 -11.32
C ASP A 498 1.39 -7.46 -11.76
N PHE A 499 1.18 -8.77 -11.76
CA PHE A 499 2.12 -9.77 -12.28
C PHE A 499 1.95 -10.01 -13.79
N MET A 500 1.68 -8.93 -14.54
CA MET A 500 1.67 -8.95 -15.99
C MET A 500 3.09 -9.05 -16.53
N THR A 501 3.39 -10.15 -17.21
CA THR A 501 4.70 -10.38 -17.83
C THR A 501 4.94 -9.43 -19.01
N SER A 502 6.19 -9.38 -19.48
CA SER A 502 6.56 -8.63 -20.70
C SER A 502 5.91 -9.13 -22.00
N MET A 503 5.21 -10.27 -21.93
CA MET A 503 4.48 -10.91 -23.04
C MET A 503 2.95 -10.79 -22.87
N ASP A 504 2.48 -9.89 -22.01
CA ASP A 504 1.05 -9.65 -21.74
C ASP A 504 0.28 -10.86 -21.18
N ILE A 505 0.97 -11.73 -20.43
CA ILE A 505 0.39 -12.87 -19.71
C ILE A 505 0.49 -12.61 -18.21
N THR A 506 -0.62 -12.74 -17.48
CA THR A 506 -0.64 -12.62 -16.01
C THR A 506 -0.20 -13.91 -15.33
N GLU A 507 0.80 -13.81 -14.46
CA GLU A 507 1.35 -14.95 -13.70
C GLU A 507 0.89 -14.97 -12.24
N GLY A 508 0.87 -16.18 -11.65
CA GLY A 508 0.54 -16.38 -10.24
C GLY A 508 1.74 -16.24 -9.30
N THR A 509 2.96 -16.51 -9.80
CA THR A 509 4.21 -16.53 -9.01
C THR A 509 5.10 -15.35 -9.36
N ALA A 510 5.84 -14.85 -8.37
CA ALA A 510 6.70 -13.68 -8.55
C ALA A 510 7.93 -14.02 -9.41
N SER A 511 8.47 -15.24 -9.28
CA SER A 511 9.63 -15.69 -10.05
C SER A 511 9.43 -15.60 -11.57
N LEU A 512 8.34 -16.16 -12.10
CA LEU A 512 8.03 -16.14 -13.54
C LEU A 512 7.78 -14.72 -14.06
N PHE A 513 7.02 -13.93 -13.29
CA PHE A 513 6.78 -12.52 -13.58
C PHE A 513 8.10 -11.74 -13.68
N VAL A 514 8.97 -11.84 -12.67
CA VAL A 514 10.25 -11.13 -12.64
C VAL A 514 11.18 -11.58 -13.76
N ASP A 515 11.20 -12.87 -14.07
CA ASP A 515 12.01 -13.44 -15.13
C ASP A 515 11.71 -12.82 -16.50
N SER A 516 10.44 -12.52 -16.77
CA SER A 516 10.01 -11.90 -18.03
C SER A 516 10.54 -10.48 -18.23
N TRP A 517 10.92 -9.79 -17.14
CA TRP A 517 11.33 -8.37 -17.15
C TRP A 517 12.85 -8.15 -17.09
N ARG A 518 13.65 -9.18 -17.40
CA ARG A 518 15.11 -9.08 -17.51
C ARG A 518 15.53 -8.18 -18.68
N ALA A 519 16.53 -7.33 -18.45
CA ALA A 519 17.14 -6.46 -19.45
C ALA A 519 18.59 -6.87 -19.82
N GLY A 520 19.08 -7.99 -19.29
CA GLY A 520 20.43 -8.50 -19.55
C GLY A 520 20.45 -10.02 -19.76
N ASN A 521 21.59 -10.53 -20.25
CA ASN A 521 21.80 -11.97 -20.41
C ASN A 521 22.22 -12.58 -19.07
N CYS A 522 21.24 -13.06 -18.30
CA CYS A 522 21.41 -13.54 -16.93
C CYS A 522 20.51 -14.75 -16.67
N HIS A 523 20.78 -15.52 -15.62
CA HIS A 523 19.94 -16.66 -15.23
C HIS A 523 18.58 -16.20 -14.69
N PRO A 524 17.54 -17.04 -14.82
CA PRO A 524 16.24 -16.77 -14.21
C PRO A 524 16.31 -16.57 -12.70
N ALA A 525 15.44 -15.68 -12.20
CA ALA A 525 15.27 -15.52 -10.76
C ALA A 525 14.67 -16.80 -10.17
N LEU A 526 15.27 -17.30 -9.09
CA LEU A 526 14.80 -18.51 -8.41
C LEU A 526 14.02 -18.12 -7.16
N GLU A 527 12.90 -18.80 -6.93
CA GLU A 527 12.21 -18.71 -5.66
C GLU A 527 12.97 -19.50 -4.60
N ARG A 528 12.90 -19.01 -3.36
CA ARG A 528 13.47 -19.70 -2.19
C ARG A 528 12.32 -20.33 -1.42
N ASP A 529 12.21 -21.65 -1.51
CA ASP A 529 11.19 -22.43 -0.80
C ASP A 529 11.44 -22.53 0.71
N THR A 530 12.71 -22.40 1.13
CA THR A 530 13.12 -22.53 2.53
C THR A 530 13.14 -21.19 3.26
N ASP A 531 12.47 -21.13 4.42
CA ASP A 531 12.56 -19.97 5.32
C ASP A 531 14.00 -19.83 5.86
N PRO A 532 14.71 -18.71 5.65
CA PRO A 532 16.06 -18.49 6.18
C PRO A 532 16.12 -18.59 7.71
N CYS A 533 15.06 -18.21 8.41
CA CYS A 533 15.03 -18.32 9.87
C CYS A 533 14.95 -19.78 10.35
N ALA A 534 14.52 -20.72 9.50
CA ALA A 534 14.55 -22.14 9.83
C ALA A 534 15.97 -22.75 9.80
N LEU A 535 16.95 -22.06 9.17
CA LEU A 535 18.33 -22.53 9.07
C LEU A 535 19.18 -22.23 10.31
N SER A 536 18.81 -21.19 11.09
CA SER A 536 19.54 -20.79 12.30
C SER A 536 18.57 -20.33 13.39
N GLN A 537 18.44 -21.15 14.43
CA GLN A 537 17.57 -20.87 15.57
C GLN A 537 18.01 -19.62 16.35
N LEU A 538 19.33 -19.39 16.48
CA LEU A 538 19.85 -18.20 17.16
C LEU A 538 19.54 -16.92 16.38
N ASN A 539 19.73 -16.94 15.05
CA ASN A 539 19.38 -15.79 14.21
C ASN A 539 17.88 -15.55 14.22
N LYS A 540 17.07 -16.61 14.20
CA LYS A 540 15.61 -16.50 14.34
C LYS A 540 15.22 -15.78 15.64
N ILE A 541 15.74 -16.21 16.78
CA ILE A 541 15.46 -15.59 18.08
C ILE A 541 15.89 -14.11 18.07
N SER A 542 17.09 -13.81 17.55
CA SER A 542 17.57 -12.43 17.43
C SER A 542 16.66 -11.58 16.53
N ALA A 543 16.31 -12.08 15.34
CA ALA A 543 15.44 -11.41 14.39
C ALA A 543 14.05 -11.15 14.98
N GLU A 544 13.40 -12.16 15.55
CA GLU A 544 12.09 -12.02 16.19
C GLU A 544 12.11 -11.03 17.35
N THR A 545 13.17 -11.06 18.17
CA THR A 545 13.33 -10.17 19.32
C THR A 545 13.40 -8.71 18.88
N HIS A 546 14.30 -8.38 17.94
CA HIS A 546 14.50 -7.01 17.49
C HIS A 546 13.36 -6.50 16.60
N CYS A 547 12.84 -7.32 15.68
CA CYS A 547 11.72 -6.93 14.83
C CYS A 547 10.40 -6.80 15.60
N SER A 548 10.25 -7.45 16.77
CA SER A 548 9.01 -7.37 17.58
C SER A 548 8.67 -5.94 18.02
N ILE A 549 9.63 -5.01 18.04
CA ILE A 549 9.41 -3.60 18.38
C ILE A 549 8.34 -2.95 17.48
N LEU A 550 8.19 -3.43 16.24
CA LEU A 550 7.16 -2.97 15.29
C LEU A 550 5.75 -3.34 15.73
N THR A 551 5.55 -4.39 16.52
CA THR A 551 4.22 -4.93 16.88
C THR A 551 3.88 -4.79 18.36
N LYS A 552 4.89 -4.63 19.23
CA LYS A 552 4.71 -4.44 20.67
C LYS A 552 4.05 -3.10 20.98
N LYS A 553 3.15 -3.10 21.97
CA LYS A 553 2.62 -1.89 22.59
C LYS A 553 3.64 -1.25 23.51
N GLY A 554 3.53 0.06 23.74
CA GLY A 554 4.45 0.86 24.54
C GLY A 554 5.71 1.29 23.79
N THR A 555 5.88 0.92 22.52
CA THR A 555 7.00 1.35 21.67
C THR A 555 6.63 2.62 20.90
N VAL A 556 7.65 3.32 20.39
CA VAL A 556 7.49 4.46 19.48
C VAL A 556 6.60 4.13 18.26
N PHE A 557 6.63 2.87 17.80
CA PHE A 557 5.88 2.41 16.63
C PHE A 557 4.38 2.19 16.91
N GLU A 558 3.95 2.06 18.17
CA GLU A 558 2.53 1.87 18.53
C GLU A 558 1.64 3.00 17.98
N LYS A 559 2.17 4.22 17.92
CA LYS A 559 1.48 5.39 17.36
C LYS A 559 1.00 5.17 15.92
N CYS A 560 1.66 4.27 15.17
CA CYS A 560 1.34 3.99 13.79
C CYS A 560 0.39 2.81 13.58
N HIS A 561 0.20 1.94 14.58
CA HIS A 561 -0.54 0.68 14.44
C HIS A 561 -1.98 0.87 13.96
N ALA A 562 -2.57 2.04 14.26
CA ALA A 562 -3.93 2.39 13.85
C ALA A 562 -4.07 2.69 12.35
N VAL A 563 -3.00 3.16 11.69
CA VAL A 563 -3.01 3.58 10.27
C VAL A 563 -2.23 2.65 9.35
N VAL A 564 -1.21 1.97 9.85
CA VAL A 564 -0.39 1.03 9.08
C VAL A 564 -0.26 -0.28 9.86
N ASN A 565 -0.75 -1.37 9.28
CA ASN A 565 -0.64 -2.71 9.87
C ASN A 565 0.84 -3.14 9.94
N PRO A 566 1.43 -3.33 11.15
CA PRO A 566 2.84 -3.67 11.29
C PRO A 566 3.18 -5.12 10.90
N ILE A 567 2.20 -6.01 10.75
CA ILE A 567 2.44 -7.45 10.60
C ILE A 567 3.28 -7.77 9.35
N HIS A 568 3.01 -7.11 8.22
CA HIS A 568 3.76 -7.34 6.97
C HIS A 568 5.22 -6.86 7.10
N PHE A 569 5.43 -5.70 7.73
CA PHE A 569 6.76 -5.13 7.99
C PHE A 569 7.55 -5.99 8.97
N TYR A 570 6.89 -6.53 10.00
CA TYR A 570 7.49 -7.48 10.94
C TYR A 570 7.98 -8.76 10.24
N LYS A 571 7.13 -9.41 9.45
CA LYS A 571 7.50 -10.63 8.71
C LYS A 571 8.67 -10.38 7.77
N ARG A 572 8.67 -9.23 7.08
CA ARG A 572 9.77 -8.81 6.22
C ARG A 572 11.05 -8.55 7.00
N CYS A 573 10.98 -7.84 8.12
CA CYS A 573 12.13 -7.57 9.00
C CYS A 573 12.77 -8.88 9.45
N VAL A 574 11.95 -9.83 9.94
CA VAL A 574 12.43 -11.15 10.38
C VAL A 574 13.11 -11.91 9.24
N TYR A 575 12.48 -11.94 8.06
CA TYR A 575 13.05 -12.60 6.89
C TYR A 575 14.41 -11.99 6.51
N GLN A 576 14.51 -10.66 6.38
CA GLN A 576 15.76 -10.01 5.98
C GLN A 576 16.86 -10.22 7.02
N ALA A 577 16.54 -10.09 8.32
CA ALA A 577 17.47 -10.31 9.42
C ALA A 577 18.09 -11.72 9.40
N CYS A 578 17.31 -12.75 9.06
CA CYS A 578 17.82 -14.12 8.95
C CYS A 578 18.52 -14.43 7.62
N ASN A 579 18.22 -13.68 6.55
CA ASN A 579 18.68 -14.01 5.20
C ASN A 579 20.09 -13.50 4.91
N TYR A 580 20.47 -12.34 5.45
CA TYR A 580 21.75 -11.69 5.17
C TYR A 580 22.75 -11.89 6.31
N GLU A 581 24.03 -11.95 5.97
CA GLU A 581 25.14 -12.06 6.92
C GLU A 581 25.13 -10.93 7.96
N GLU A 582 25.03 -9.66 7.54
CA GLU A 582 24.91 -8.52 8.45
C GLU A 582 23.45 -8.27 8.86
N THR A 583 23.06 -8.70 10.07
CA THR A 583 21.65 -8.63 10.51
C THR A 583 21.13 -7.20 10.74
N PHE A 584 21.90 -6.35 11.43
CA PHE A 584 21.41 -5.06 11.94
C PHE A 584 21.09 -4.02 10.86
N PRO A 585 21.89 -3.82 9.79
CA PRO A 585 21.54 -2.91 8.70
C PRO A 585 20.16 -3.19 8.10
N TYR A 586 19.83 -4.48 7.91
CA TYR A 586 18.53 -4.88 7.36
C TYR A 586 17.39 -4.69 8.36
N ILE A 587 17.60 -4.97 9.66
CA ILE A 587 16.63 -4.60 10.70
C ILE A 587 16.35 -3.10 10.66
N CYS A 588 17.40 -2.27 10.74
CA CYS A 588 17.26 -0.82 10.75
C CYS A 588 16.59 -0.28 9.48
N SER A 589 16.88 -0.88 8.32
CA SER A 589 16.23 -0.50 7.06
C SER A 589 14.74 -0.87 7.03
N ALA A 590 14.36 -2.03 7.58
CA ALA A 590 12.98 -2.47 7.67
C ALA A 590 12.17 -1.61 8.66
N LEU A 591 12.77 -1.23 9.80
CA LEU A 591 12.20 -0.28 10.74
C LEU A 591 12.03 1.11 10.10
N GLY A 592 13.04 1.59 9.38
CA GLY A 592 13.01 2.86 8.66
C GLY A 592 11.93 2.89 7.56
N SER A 593 11.74 1.78 6.85
CA SER A 593 10.65 1.64 5.87
C SER A 593 9.27 1.78 6.53
N TYR A 594 9.08 1.18 7.72
CA TYR A 594 7.82 1.33 8.48
C TYR A 594 7.64 2.76 9.01
N ALA A 595 8.70 3.39 9.51
CA ALA A 595 8.67 4.80 9.92
C ALA A 595 8.33 5.73 8.74
N ARG A 596 8.87 5.45 7.54
CA ARG A 596 8.60 6.21 6.32
C ARG A 596 7.15 6.11 5.87
N ILE A 597 6.56 4.91 5.84
CA ILE A 597 5.14 4.77 5.50
C ILE A 597 4.27 5.44 6.57
N CYS A 598 4.68 5.43 7.84
CA CYS A 598 4.00 6.18 8.89
C CYS A 598 4.02 7.70 8.64
N ALA A 599 5.18 8.23 8.26
CA ALA A 599 5.35 9.64 7.91
C ALA A 599 4.49 10.02 6.70
N SER A 600 4.29 9.11 5.73
CA SER A 600 3.37 9.32 4.60
C SER A 600 1.89 9.44 5.02
N MET A 601 1.53 8.90 6.20
CA MET A 601 0.22 9.06 6.82
C MET A 601 0.15 10.29 7.75
N GLY A 602 1.20 11.13 7.77
CA GLY A 602 1.30 12.33 8.59
C GLY A 602 1.79 12.10 10.02
N LEU A 603 2.26 10.89 10.35
CA LEU A 603 2.76 10.53 11.67
C LEU A 603 4.29 10.36 11.63
N ILE A 604 5.02 11.40 12.06
CA ILE A 604 6.47 11.35 12.19
C ILE A 604 6.83 10.65 13.51
N LEU A 605 7.54 9.52 13.41
CA LEU A 605 7.97 8.75 14.57
C LEU A 605 9.31 9.28 15.08
N GLU A 606 9.28 10.31 15.93
CA GLU A 606 10.50 10.86 16.54
C GLU A 606 11.24 9.81 17.38
N ASP A 607 12.58 9.88 17.40
CA ASP A 607 13.50 9.07 18.20
C ASP A 607 13.48 7.55 18.00
N TRP A 608 12.88 7.04 16.91
CA TRP A 608 12.83 5.60 16.69
C TRP A 608 14.21 4.94 16.52
N ARG A 609 15.21 5.65 15.97
CA ARG A 609 16.58 5.13 15.82
C ARG A 609 17.31 4.93 17.14
N ASN A 610 16.92 5.69 18.18
CA ASN A 610 17.48 5.55 19.52
C ASN A 610 16.81 4.41 20.32
N SER A 611 15.67 3.91 19.85
CA SER A 611 14.97 2.79 20.47
C SER A 611 15.56 1.42 20.12
N MET A 612 16.53 1.37 19.20
CA MET A 612 17.15 0.16 18.69
C MET A 612 18.66 0.35 18.57
N ASP A 613 19.43 -0.49 19.25
CA ASP A 613 20.89 -0.52 19.15
C ASP A 613 21.34 -0.69 17.68
N ASN A 614 22.44 -0.03 17.32
CA ASN A 614 23.04 -0.05 15.98
C ASN A 614 22.21 0.59 14.84
N CYS A 615 21.09 1.26 15.14
CA CYS A 615 20.33 2.02 14.14
C CYS A 615 20.61 3.54 14.15
N THR A 616 21.46 4.01 15.05
CA THR A 616 21.86 5.41 15.18
C THR A 616 22.74 5.84 14.00
N ILE A 617 22.58 7.10 13.57
CA ILE A 617 23.33 7.68 12.45
C ILE A 617 24.24 8.77 13.01
N ALA A 618 25.56 8.61 12.82
CA ALA A 618 26.55 9.59 13.25
C ALA A 618 26.65 10.73 12.24
N CYS A 619 26.43 11.96 12.69
CA CYS A 619 26.58 13.16 11.86
C CYS A 619 27.98 13.78 12.05
N THR A 620 28.61 14.19 10.94
CA THR A 620 29.93 14.83 10.91
C THR A 620 29.81 16.29 10.45
N GLY A 621 30.86 17.10 10.67
CA GLY A 621 30.90 18.50 10.18
C GLY A 621 29.93 19.45 10.90
N ASN A 622 29.72 19.26 12.21
CA ASN A 622 28.77 20.01 13.05
C ASN A 622 27.29 19.92 12.60
N GLN A 623 26.94 18.87 11.87
CA GLN A 623 25.57 18.55 11.51
C GLN A 623 24.83 17.86 12.66
N THR A 624 23.51 18.00 12.69
CA THR A 624 22.58 17.33 13.62
C THR A 624 21.64 16.41 12.84
N PHE A 625 21.26 15.28 13.44
CA PHE A 625 20.28 14.38 12.83
C PHE A 625 18.85 14.91 13.02
N SER A 626 18.00 14.76 12.00
CA SER A 626 16.57 15.06 12.10
C SER A 626 15.72 14.09 11.29
N TYR A 627 14.50 13.83 11.76
CA TYR A 627 13.48 13.04 11.09
C TYR A 627 12.64 13.87 10.09
N ASN A 628 12.85 15.18 10.04
CA ASN A 628 12.14 16.10 9.16
C ASN A 628 13.11 17.06 8.46
N THR A 629 13.88 16.48 7.54
CA THR A 629 14.85 17.18 6.69
C THR A 629 14.24 17.62 5.37
N GLN A 630 14.57 18.84 4.94
CA GLN A 630 14.28 19.38 3.62
C GLN A 630 15.60 19.77 2.95
N ALA A 631 15.74 19.61 1.63
CA ALA A 631 16.97 20.01 0.92
C ALA A 631 17.10 21.52 0.71
N CYS A 632 15.98 22.25 0.66
CA CYS A 632 15.96 23.69 0.39
C CYS A 632 16.68 24.49 1.49
N ASP A 633 17.43 25.51 1.07
CA ASP A 633 18.03 26.53 1.94
C ASP A 633 18.97 25.96 3.02
N ARG A 634 19.65 24.84 2.72
CA ARG A 634 20.56 24.14 3.67
C ARG A 634 22.03 24.14 3.28
N THR A 635 22.34 24.33 2.02
CA THR A 635 23.71 24.35 1.52
C THR A 635 24.08 25.77 1.11
N CYS A 636 25.37 26.08 1.06
CA CYS A 636 25.82 27.34 0.47
C CYS A 636 25.44 27.44 -1.02
N LEU A 637 25.30 26.31 -1.73
CA LEU A 637 24.86 26.29 -3.13
C LEU A 637 23.40 26.71 -3.29
N SER A 638 22.51 26.26 -2.40
CA SER A 638 21.09 26.61 -2.42
C SER A 638 20.84 28.12 -2.23
N LEU A 639 21.77 28.83 -1.58
CA LEU A 639 21.74 30.29 -1.46
C LEU A 639 21.99 30.97 -2.81
N SER A 640 22.93 30.46 -3.60
CA SER A 640 23.28 30.99 -4.93
C SER A 640 22.28 30.56 -6.01
N ASN A 641 21.91 29.28 -6.06
CA ASN A 641 21.03 28.71 -7.07
C ASN A 641 20.04 27.71 -6.43
N ARG A 642 18.91 28.24 -5.98
CA ARG A 642 17.87 27.47 -5.30
C ARG A 642 17.29 26.35 -6.17
N ALA A 643 17.22 26.53 -7.49
CA ALA A 643 16.54 25.61 -8.40
C ALA A 643 17.31 24.28 -8.65
N LEU A 644 18.56 24.15 -8.20
CA LEU A 644 19.35 22.92 -8.35
C LEU A 644 19.16 21.91 -7.22
N GLU A 645 18.74 22.36 -6.04
CA GLU A 645 18.64 21.51 -4.84
C GLU A 645 17.30 21.65 -4.12
N CYS A 646 16.48 22.65 -4.48
CA CYS A 646 15.20 22.87 -3.84
C CYS A 646 14.05 22.30 -4.67
N HIS A 647 13.71 21.05 -4.39
CA HIS A 647 12.49 20.42 -4.85
C HIS A 647 11.66 19.94 -3.65
N PRO A 648 10.36 20.25 -3.58
CA PRO A 648 9.52 19.85 -2.46
C PRO A 648 9.32 18.33 -2.44
N THR A 649 9.35 17.74 -1.24
CA THR A 649 8.95 16.35 -1.01
C THR A 649 7.64 16.31 -0.24
N ASP A 650 6.78 15.36 -0.58
CA ASP A 650 5.49 15.13 0.06
C ASP A 650 5.58 14.26 1.32
N ILE A 651 6.69 13.52 1.47
CA ILE A 651 7.02 12.76 2.67
C ILE A 651 8.28 13.39 3.29
N PRO A 652 8.27 13.69 4.60
CA PRO A 652 9.48 14.11 5.32
C PRO A 652 10.61 13.10 5.15
N ILE A 653 11.82 13.60 4.93
CA ILE A 653 13.02 12.78 4.76
C ILE A 653 13.84 12.86 6.05
N GLU A 654 14.58 11.81 6.41
CA GLU A 654 15.49 11.84 7.56
C GLU A 654 16.96 11.98 7.12
N GLY A 655 17.81 12.46 8.02
CA GLY A 655 19.25 12.52 7.79
C GLY A 655 19.94 13.62 8.60
N CYS A 656 21.24 13.75 8.41
CA CYS A 656 22.05 14.82 8.98
C CYS A 656 21.83 16.12 8.21
N HIS A 657 21.77 17.23 8.95
CA HIS A 657 21.61 18.57 8.40
C HIS A 657 22.30 19.62 9.26
N CYS A 658 22.54 20.81 8.69
CA CYS A 658 23.05 21.92 9.48
C CYS A 658 21.97 22.51 10.41
N PRO A 659 22.34 22.92 11.63
CA PRO A 659 21.46 23.65 12.52
C PRO A 659 20.87 24.91 11.87
N GLU A 660 19.75 25.39 12.39
CA GLU A 660 19.08 26.59 11.88
C GLU A 660 20.04 27.80 11.87
N GLY A 661 20.10 28.52 10.74
CA GLY A 661 21.01 29.64 10.53
C GLY A 661 22.40 29.28 10.00
N MET A 662 22.71 27.99 9.84
CA MET A 662 23.97 27.50 9.26
C MET A 662 23.74 26.73 7.95
N TYR A 663 24.76 26.66 7.11
CA TYR A 663 24.71 26.09 5.76
C TYR A 663 25.90 25.18 5.49
N LEU A 664 25.66 24.07 4.79
CA LEU A 664 26.70 23.11 4.42
C LEU A 664 27.57 23.69 3.30
N ASN A 665 28.87 23.80 3.55
CA ASN A 665 29.85 24.30 2.58
C ASN A 665 30.44 23.19 1.68
N HIS A 666 31.32 23.56 0.76
CA HIS A 666 32.05 22.64 -0.13
C HIS A 666 32.96 21.61 0.58
N LYS A 667 33.22 21.78 1.88
CA LYS A 667 34.01 20.86 2.73
C LYS A 667 33.13 19.95 3.59
N ASN A 668 31.81 19.96 3.39
CA ASN A 668 30.82 19.26 4.23
C ASN A 668 30.81 19.71 5.70
N GLU A 669 31.06 21.00 5.95
CA GLU A 669 31.01 21.61 7.28
C GLU A 669 29.90 22.67 7.35
N CYS A 670 29.19 22.72 8.47
CA CYS A 670 28.20 23.75 8.71
C CYS A 670 28.87 25.08 9.05
N VAL A 671 28.61 26.10 8.23
CA VAL A 671 29.14 27.46 8.39
C VAL A 671 28.02 28.48 8.39
N TYR A 672 28.26 29.65 8.98
CA TYR A 672 27.32 30.77 8.88
C TYR A 672 27.24 31.30 7.44
N LYS A 673 26.12 31.95 7.11
CA LYS A 673 25.86 32.52 5.78
C LYS A 673 26.99 33.41 5.25
N SER A 674 27.62 34.20 6.13
CA SER A 674 28.75 35.07 5.77
C SER A 674 30.00 34.31 5.32
N HIS A 675 30.14 33.05 5.74
CA HIS A 675 31.28 32.19 5.41
C HIS A 675 30.99 31.24 4.25
N CYS A 676 29.82 31.36 3.61
CA CYS A 676 29.48 30.55 2.44
C CYS A 676 30.24 31.00 1.19
N PRO A 677 30.86 30.07 0.45
CA PRO A 677 31.37 30.37 -0.88
C PRO A 677 30.23 30.64 -1.86
N CYS A 678 30.53 31.35 -2.95
CA CYS A 678 29.61 31.59 -4.05
C CYS A 678 30.00 30.72 -5.24
N TYR A 679 29.04 29.98 -5.77
CA TYR A 679 29.25 29.05 -6.88
C TYR A 679 29.02 29.75 -8.23
N LEU A 680 29.94 29.52 -9.17
CA LEU A 680 29.93 30.04 -10.55
C LEU A 680 29.38 28.97 -11.53
N GLU A 681 29.06 29.37 -12.76
CA GLU A 681 28.47 28.47 -13.79
C GLU A 681 29.32 27.22 -14.09
N ASP A 682 30.66 27.32 -13.99
CA ASP A 682 31.60 26.19 -14.20
C ASP A 682 31.85 25.33 -12.94
N ARG A 683 30.97 25.40 -11.93
CA ARG A 683 31.14 24.73 -10.60
C ARG A 683 32.40 25.15 -9.83
N LYS A 684 33.15 26.13 -10.33
CA LYS A 684 34.14 26.87 -9.55
C LYS A 684 33.43 27.65 -8.47
N TYR A 685 34.12 27.89 -7.38
CA TYR A 685 33.60 28.73 -6.31
C TYR A 685 34.63 29.78 -5.93
N ILE A 686 34.13 30.93 -5.50
CA ILE A 686 34.94 31.96 -4.86
C ILE A 686 34.61 31.97 -3.37
N LEU A 687 35.63 32.21 -2.55
CA LEU A 687 35.47 32.28 -1.11
C LEU A 687 34.72 33.57 -0.70
N PRO A 688 34.20 33.64 0.53
CA PRO A 688 33.62 34.87 1.06
C PRO A 688 34.53 36.08 0.84
N ASP A 689 33.91 37.21 0.49
CA ASP A 689 34.57 38.51 0.26
C ASP A 689 35.58 38.55 -0.90
N GLN A 690 35.78 37.44 -1.63
CA GLN A 690 36.53 37.44 -2.88
C GLN A 690 35.70 38.00 -4.03
N SER A 691 36.39 38.46 -5.07
CA SER A 691 35.75 38.99 -6.29
C SER A 691 36.11 38.16 -7.52
N THR A 692 35.21 38.20 -8.50
CA THR A 692 35.41 37.65 -9.84
C THR A 692 34.89 38.64 -10.88
N ILE A 693 35.25 38.44 -12.15
CA ILE A 693 34.72 39.22 -13.27
C ILE A 693 33.79 38.30 -14.06
N THR A 694 32.52 38.66 -14.17
CA THR A 694 31.51 37.90 -14.94
C THR A 694 30.74 38.88 -15.82
N GLY A 695 30.71 38.63 -17.13
CA GLY A 695 30.07 39.55 -18.09
C GLY A 695 30.66 40.96 -18.12
N GLY A 696 31.94 41.13 -17.79
CA GLY A 696 32.61 42.44 -17.74
C GLY A 696 32.33 43.27 -16.49
N ILE A 697 31.62 42.72 -15.49
CA ILE A 697 31.29 43.39 -14.22
C ILE A 697 32.02 42.67 -13.08
N THR A 698 32.55 43.44 -12.12
CA THR A 698 33.13 42.90 -10.89
C THR A 698 32.02 42.47 -9.93
N CYS A 699 32.06 41.20 -9.54
CA CYS A 699 31.11 40.59 -8.61
C CYS A 699 31.84 40.10 -7.36
N TYR A 700 31.32 40.44 -6.19
CA TYR A 700 31.83 40.02 -4.88
C TYR A 700 30.97 38.91 -4.31
N CYS A 701 31.57 37.95 -3.62
CA CYS A 701 30.81 36.96 -2.87
C CYS A 701 30.36 37.52 -1.53
N VAL A 702 29.06 37.77 -1.39
CA VAL A 702 28.46 38.31 -0.18
C VAL A 702 27.38 37.37 0.31
N ASN A 703 27.56 36.80 1.51
CA ASN A 703 26.57 35.92 2.14
C ASN A 703 26.15 34.71 1.26
N GLY A 704 27.12 34.10 0.57
CA GLY A 704 26.86 32.97 -0.34
C GLY A 704 26.11 33.33 -1.63
N ARG A 705 26.03 34.62 -1.99
CA ARG A 705 25.49 35.11 -3.27
C ARG A 705 26.46 36.08 -3.96
N LEU A 706 26.50 36.02 -5.29
CA LEU A 706 27.24 37.00 -6.07
C LEU A 706 26.51 38.35 -6.03
N SER A 707 27.23 39.38 -5.61
CA SER A 707 26.79 40.77 -5.60
C SER A 707 27.67 41.57 -6.56
N CYS A 708 27.11 41.95 -7.71
CA CYS A 708 27.85 42.65 -8.76
C CYS A 708 27.64 44.16 -8.66
N THR A 709 28.73 44.92 -8.51
CA THR A 709 28.67 46.40 -8.44
C THR A 709 29.02 46.97 -9.80
N GLY A 710 27.99 47.24 -10.60
CA GLY A 710 28.10 47.91 -11.89
C GLY A 710 26.73 47.97 -12.56
N LYS A 711 26.46 49.01 -13.35
CA LYS A 711 25.29 48.98 -14.24
C LYS A 711 25.62 48.00 -15.37
N PRO A 712 24.81 46.95 -15.62
CA PRO A 712 24.89 46.28 -16.91
C PRO A 712 24.70 47.35 -17.99
N GLN A 713 25.53 47.31 -19.03
CA GLN A 713 25.27 48.14 -20.21
C GLN A 713 23.82 47.85 -20.62
N ASN A 714 22.98 48.89 -20.67
CA ASN A 714 21.55 48.76 -20.89
C ASN A 714 21.35 48.24 -22.32
N LEU A 715 21.39 46.92 -22.52
CA LEU A 715 21.23 46.26 -23.83
C LEU A 715 19.87 46.58 -24.47
N ALA A 716 18.89 47.01 -23.67
CA ALA A 716 17.61 47.53 -24.15
C ALA A 716 17.72 48.86 -24.92
N GLU A 717 18.72 49.70 -24.62
CA GLU A 717 18.97 50.98 -25.33
C GLU A 717 19.83 50.81 -26.60
N SER A 718 20.44 49.64 -26.81
CA SER A 718 21.24 49.36 -28.01
C SER A 718 20.42 48.88 -29.22
N CYS A 719 19.18 48.43 -29.00
CA CYS A 719 18.29 48.00 -30.07
C CYS A 719 17.68 49.21 -30.80
N LYS A 720 18.15 49.48 -32.03
CA LYS A 720 17.55 50.48 -32.90
C LYS A 720 16.26 49.94 -33.51
N ALA A 721 15.17 50.72 -33.47
CA ALA A 721 13.95 50.41 -34.20
C ALA A 721 14.29 50.12 -35.67
N PRO A 722 13.73 49.06 -36.30
CA PRO A 722 12.54 48.29 -35.91
C PRO A 722 12.79 47.04 -35.03
N LYS A 723 13.98 46.91 -34.39
CA LYS A 723 14.24 45.81 -33.45
C LYS A 723 13.78 46.15 -32.02
N LYS A 724 13.21 45.17 -31.33
CA LYS A 724 12.80 45.24 -29.93
C LYS A 724 13.70 44.33 -29.09
N TYR A 725 14.09 44.79 -27.91
CA TYR A 725 14.84 43.95 -26.96
C TYR A 725 13.93 42.90 -26.35
N VAL A 726 14.36 41.64 -26.38
CA VAL A 726 13.69 40.51 -25.73
C VAL A 726 14.59 39.98 -24.62
N SER A 727 14.03 39.92 -23.42
CA SER A 727 14.69 39.54 -22.18
C SER A 727 14.24 38.14 -21.76
N CYS A 728 15.20 37.26 -21.44
CA CYS A 728 14.91 35.91 -20.96
C CYS A 728 14.35 35.87 -19.52
N SER A 729 14.38 36.99 -18.79
CA SER A 729 13.85 37.09 -17.43
C SER A 729 12.38 37.55 -17.35
N ASP A 730 11.81 38.10 -18.44
CA ASP A 730 10.58 38.91 -18.34
C ASP A 730 9.32 38.32 -19.01
N SER A 731 9.33 37.13 -19.63
CA SER A 731 8.10 36.62 -20.25
C SER A 731 7.95 35.09 -20.36
N LEU A 732 6.73 34.61 -20.08
CA LEU A 732 6.26 33.23 -20.26
C LEU A 732 5.86 32.91 -21.70
N GLU A 733 5.73 33.92 -22.57
CA GLU A 733 5.20 33.75 -23.94
C GLU A 733 6.30 33.62 -25.03
N ASN A 734 7.51 34.14 -24.80
CA ASN A 734 8.65 34.02 -25.72
C ASN A 734 9.75 33.11 -25.12
N LYS A 735 9.53 31.80 -25.18
CA LYS A 735 10.30 30.76 -24.48
C LYS A 735 11.82 30.73 -24.78
N TYR A 736 12.27 31.41 -25.83
CA TYR A 736 13.62 31.28 -26.38
C TYR A 736 14.36 32.61 -26.65
N GLY A 737 13.71 33.76 -26.42
CA GLY A 737 14.33 35.07 -26.63
C GLY A 737 14.81 35.30 -28.07
N ALA A 738 15.98 35.93 -28.21
CA ALA A 738 16.65 36.19 -29.47
C ALA A 738 17.27 34.95 -30.14
N ALA A 739 17.43 33.84 -29.41
CA ALA A 739 17.95 32.58 -29.97
C ALA A 739 17.04 32.01 -31.09
N CYS A 740 15.76 32.38 -31.09
CA CYS A 740 14.79 32.03 -32.13
C CYS A 740 14.20 33.26 -32.82
N ALA A 741 14.98 34.33 -32.96
CA ALA A 741 14.57 35.49 -33.74
C ALA A 741 14.19 35.06 -35.19
N PRO A 742 13.03 35.46 -35.73
CA PRO A 742 12.65 35.13 -37.09
C PRO A 742 13.65 35.68 -38.10
N THR A 743 14.29 34.80 -38.89
CA THR A 743 15.20 35.19 -39.98
C THR A 743 14.62 34.83 -41.35
N CYS A 744 15.06 35.53 -42.39
CA CYS A 744 14.69 35.20 -43.77
C CYS A 744 15.09 33.77 -44.16
N GLN A 745 16.18 33.24 -43.57
CA GLN A 745 16.63 31.86 -43.79
C GLN A 745 15.70 30.83 -43.13
N MET A 746 15.20 31.11 -41.93
CA MET A 746 14.22 30.23 -41.26
C MET A 746 12.89 30.22 -42.03
N LEU A 747 12.44 31.36 -42.53
CA LEU A 747 11.29 31.46 -43.43
C LEU A 747 11.51 30.67 -44.73
N ALA A 748 12.73 30.74 -45.28
CA ALA A 748 13.12 30.06 -46.51
C ALA A 748 13.34 28.55 -46.35
N THR A 749 13.60 28.04 -45.16
CA THR A 749 13.81 26.59 -44.95
C THR A 749 12.58 25.91 -44.35
N GLY A 750 11.72 26.66 -43.65
CA GLY A 750 10.59 26.09 -42.90
C GLY A 750 11.03 25.25 -41.70
N ILE A 751 12.29 25.37 -41.28
CA ILE A 751 12.82 24.68 -40.11
C ILE A 751 12.31 25.40 -38.86
N GLU A 752 11.67 24.64 -37.97
CA GLU A 752 11.32 25.14 -36.64
C GLU A 752 12.58 25.36 -35.81
N CYS A 753 12.63 26.46 -35.07
CA CYS A 753 13.76 26.77 -34.20
C CYS A 753 13.86 25.76 -33.04
N ILE A 754 15.04 25.15 -32.83
CA ILE A 754 15.32 24.25 -31.72
C ILE A 754 16.51 24.80 -30.91
N PRO A 755 16.29 25.73 -29.98
CA PRO A 755 17.36 26.29 -29.18
C PRO A 755 17.62 25.44 -27.93
N THR A 756 18.88 25.39 -27.49
CA THR A 756 19.28 24.68 -26.26
C THR A 756 19.15 25.54 -25.00
N LYS A 757 19.08 26.87 -25.16
CA LYS A 757 18.92 27.87 -24.10
C LYS A 757 18.27 29.15 -24.63
N CYS A 758 17.64 29.94 -23.76
CA CYS A 758 17.16 31.27 -24.12
C CYS A 758 18.33 32.25 -24.19
N GLU A 759 18.38 33.10 -25.22
CA GLU A 759 19.36 34.19 -25.32
C GLU A 759 18.65 35.54 -25.34
N SER A 760 19.08 36.50 -24.51
CA SER A 760 18.50 37.86 -24.51
C SER A 760 19.17 38.70 -25.59
N GLY A 761 18.40 39.47 -26.36
CA GLY A 761 18.94 40.22 -27.50
C GLY A 761 17.88 41.01 -28.27
N CYS A 762 18.31 41.68 -29.34
CA CYS A 762 17.43 42.46 -30.22
C CYS A 762 16.76 41.54 -31.26
N VAL A 763 15.44 41.54 -31.32
CA VAL A 763 14.64 40.76 -32.27
C VAL A 763 13.82 41.69 -33.15
N CYS A 764 13.61 41.35 -34.41
CA CYS A 764 12.69 42.10 -35.28
C CYS A 764 11.27 42.11 -34.69
N ALA A 765 10.55 43.23 -34.85
CA ALA A 765 9.15 43.31 -34.45
C ALA A 765 8.27 42.26 -35.17
N ASP A 766 7.14 41.92 -34.56
CA ASP A 766 6.22 40.89 -35.08
C ASP A 766 5.87 41.12 -36.56
N GLY A 767 6.02 40.08 -37.39
CA GLY A 767 5.78 40.14 -38.84
C GLY A 767 6.99 40.56 -39.69
N LEU A 768 8.13 40.91 -39.07
CA LEU A 768 9.40 41.19 -39.76
C LEU A 768 10.43 40.08 -39.53
N TYR A 769 11.30 39.89 -40.52
CA TYR A 769 12.35 38.88 -40.54
C TYR A 769 13.72 39.53 -40.70
N GLU A 770 14.72 39.03 -39.99
CA GLU A 770 16.09 39.51 -40.13
C GLU A 770 16.76 38.91 -41.38
N ASN A 771 17.30 39.77 -42.24
CA ASN A 771 18.10 39.37 -43.40
C ASN A 771 19.60 39.20 -43.04
N LEU A 772 20.43 38.75 -43.99
CA LEU A 772 21.88 38.54 -43.77
C LEU A 772 22.64 39.81 -43.34
N ASP A 773 22.17 40.99 -43.75
CA ASP A 773 22.76 42.29 -43.37
C ASP A 773 22.30 42.77 -41.99
N GLY A 774 21.52 41.97 -41.26
CA GLY A 774 20.99 42.29 -39.93
C GLY A 774 19.83 43.29 -39.93
N LYS A 775 19.22 43.56 -41.08
CA LYS A 775 18.05 44.45 -41.24
C LYS A 775 16.75 43.65 -41.17
N CYS A 776 15.73 44.25 -40.55
CA CYS A 776 14.38 43.66 -40.51
C CYS A 776 13.60 44.03 -41.77
N VAL A 777 13.13 43.03 -42.50
CA VAL A 777 12.35 43.16 -43.74
C VAL A 777 11.04 42.37 -43.65
N ALA A 778 10.06 42.70 -44.48
CA ALA A 778 8.84 41.90 -44.60
C ALA A 778 9.15 40.54 -45.26
N ALA A 779 8.33 39.52 -44.99
CA ALA A 779 8.49 38.17 -45.58
C ALA A 779 8.61 38.18 -47.12
N GLU A 780 7.92 39.11 -47.77
CA GLU A 780 7.87 39.29 -49.22
C GLU A 780 9.15 39.91 -49.80
N GLU A 781 9.93 40.57 -48.96
CA GLU A 781 11.18 41.26 -49.31
C GLU A 781 12.42 40.49 -48.85
N CYS A 782 12.24 39.30 -48.26
CA CYS A 782 13.36 38.45 -47.87
C CYS A 782 14.22 38.08 -49.09
N PRO A 783 15.53 38.40 -49.07
CA PRO A 783 16.44 38.03 -50.14
C PRO A 783 16.74 36.53 -50.13
N CYS A 784 17.09 35.98 -51.29
CA CYS A 784 17.55 34.61 -51.42
C CYS A 784 19.08 34.58 -51.40
N GLU A 785 19.68 33.60 -50.73
CA GLU A 785 21.13 33.46 -50.68
C GLU A 785 21.63 32.43 -51.70
N TYR A 786 22.70 32.76 -52.43
CA TYR A 786 23.42 31.80 -53.30
C TYR A 786 24.90 32.18 -53.38
N GLY A 787 25.81 31.25 -53.06
CA GLY A 787 27.26 31.48 -53.12
C GLY A 787 27.79 32.56 -52.17
N GLY A 788 27.10 32.81 -51.04
CA GLY A 788 27.45 33.86 -50.07
C GLY A 788 27.03 35.28 -50.48
N LEU A 789 26.23 35.41 -51.54
CA LEU A 789 25.64 36.67 -51.99
C LEU A 789 24.11 36.65 -51.78
N ALA A 790 23.56 37.80 -51.42
CA ALA A 790 22.13 38.00 -51.23
C ALA A 790 21.49 38.58 -52.50
N TYR A 791 20.40 37.96 -52.96
CA TYR A 791 19.67 38.32 -54.17
C TYR A 791 18.27 38.82 -53.82
N GLY A 792 17.89 39.96 -54.39
CA GLY A 792 16.59 40.59 -54.16
C GLY A 792 15.43 39.81 -54.78
N LYS A 793 14.21 40.16 -54.36
CA LYS A 793 12.96 39.61 -54.92
C LYS A 793 12.93 39.79 -56.45
N GLY A 794 12.75 38.68 -57.17
CA GLY A 794 12.66 38.67 -58.64
C GLY A 794 14.01 38.59 -59.36
N GLU A 795 15.14 38.67 -58.65
CA GLU A 795 16.45 38.44 -59.24
C GLU A 795 16.62 36.97 -59.62
N GLN A 796 17.39 36.74 -60.69
CA GLN A 796 17.59 35.41 -61.27
C GLN A 796 19.06 35.02 -61.20
N ILE A 797 19.31 33.79 -60.76
CA ILE A 797 20.59 33.12 -60.96
C ILE A 797 20.42 32.07 -62.04
N GLN A 798 21.44 31.95 -62.87
CA GLN A 798 21.50 30.97 -63.92
C GLN A 798 22.64 30.01 -63.59
N THR A 799 22.29 28.75 -63.36
CA THR A 799 23.27 27.65 -63.36
C THR A 799 23.31 27.06 -64.77
N GLU A 800 24.27 26.15 -65.04
CA GLU A 800 24.35 25.47 -66.34
C GLU A 800 23.04 24.73 -66.70
N CYS A 801 22.25 24.35 -65.69
CA CYS A 801 21.10 23.47 -65.81
C CYS A 801 19.76 24.08 -65.39
N GLU A 802 19.73 25.19 -64.66
CA GLU A 802 18.48 25.76 -64.13
C GLU A 802 18.50 27.30 -64.18
N ILE A 803 17.34 27.90 -64.41
CA ILE A 803 17.11 29.32 -64.12
C ILE A 803 16.31 29.39 -62.84
N CYS A 804 16.89 29.98 -61.80
CA CYS A 804 16.26 30.15 -60.50
C CYS A 804 15.88 31.60 -60.27
N THR A 805 14.62 31.86 -59.96
CA THR A 805 14.13 33.19 -59.59
C THR A 805 13.90 33.27 -58.08
N CYS A 806 14.37 34.34 -57.44
CA CYS A 806 14.18 34.53 -56.01
C CYS A 806 12.74 34.96 -55.67
N THR A 807 12.07 34.18 -54.82
CA THR A 807 10.71 34.44 -54.33
C THR A 807 10.58 34.14 -52.84
N LYS A 808 10.31 35.16 -52.01
CA LYS A 808 10.10 35.03 -50.54
C LYS A 808 11.26 34.31 -49.82
N GLY A 809 12.50 34.70 -50.10
CA GLY A 809 13.71 34.05 -49.55
C GLY A 809 14.02 32.66 -50.14
N LYS A 810 13.17 32.10 -51.01
CA LYS A 810 13.38 30.79 -51.66
C LYS A 810 13.66 30.93 -53.15
N TRP A 811 14.58 30.10 -53.65
CA TRP A 811 14.80 29.94 -55.08
C TRP A 811 13.70 29.09 -55.73
N LYS A 812 13.09 29.62 -56.78
CA LYS A 812 12.18 28.87 -57.66
C LYS A 812 12.91 28.57 -58.97
N CYS A 813 13.41 27.34 -59.11
CA CYS A 813 14.23 26.90 -60.24
C CYS A 813 13.41 26.18 -61.32
N VAL A 814 13.78 26.41 -62.58
CA VAL A 814 13.22 25.72 -63.76
C VAL A 814 14.34 25.05 -64.54
N GLN A 815 14.25 23.73 -64.73
CA GLN A 815 15.28 22.90 -65.39
C GLN A 815 15.33 23.09 -66.91
N LYS A 816 16.55 23.16 -67.45
CA LYS A 816 16.85 22.99 -68.88
C LYS A 816 16.97 21.50 -69.22
N SER A 817 16.51 21.12 -70.41
CA SER A 817 16.20 19.72 -70.78
C SER A 817 17.39 18.79 -71.09
N LYS A 818 18.66 19.21 -70.97
CA LYS A 818 19.85 18.35 -71.19
C LYS A 818 21.04 18.84 -70.37
N CYS A 819 21.52 18.03 -69.43
CA CYS A 819 22.73 18.29 -68.64
C CYS A 819 23.70 17.10 -68.72
N SER A 820 25.00 17.38 -68.79
CA SER A 820 26.07 16.37 -68.72
C SER A 820 26.35 15.96 -67.27
N SER A 821 26.56 14.66 -67.02
CA SER A 821 26.96 14.13 -65.71
C SER A 821 28.43 13.70 -65.72
N THR A 822 29.08 13.75 -64.56
CA THR A 822 30.51 13.42 -64.41
C THR A 822 30.72 12.31 -63.39
N CYS A 823 31.54 11.31 -63.74
CA CYS A 823 32.06 10.29 -62.83
C CYS A 823 33.54 10.57 -62.57
N ASN A 824 33.97 10.53 -61.30
CA ASN A 824 35.34 10.86 -60.89
C ASN A 824 36.02 9.65 -60.24
N LEU A 825 37.26 9.38 -60.61
CA LEU A 825 38.18 8.47 -59.93
C LEU A 825 39.41 9.27 -59.51
N TYR A 826 39.76 9.28 -58.22
CA TYR A 826 40.89 10.05 -57.72
C TYR A 826 41.52 9.43 -56.46
N GLY A 827 42.81 9.73 -56.23
CA GLY A 827 43.52 9.28 -55.03
C GLY A 827 43.64 7.76 -54.88
N GLU A 828 43.52 7.29 -53.64
CA GLU A 828 43.63 5.88 -53.23
C GLU A 828 42.28 5.16 -53.39
N GLY A 829 41.85 4.96 -54.64
CA GLY A 829 40.65 4.18 -54.95
C GLY A 829 39.31 4.87 -54.69
N HIS A 830 39.27 6.20 -54.52
CA HIS A 830 38.03 6.94 -54.33
C HIS A 830 37.28 7.14 -55.65
N ILE A 831 36.03 6.70 -55.71
CA ILE A 831 35.15 6.84 -56.86
C ILE A 831 33.92 7.65 -56.47
N THR A 832 33.55 8.61 -57.33
CA THR A 832 32.24 9.27 -57.34
C THR A 832 31.51 8.92 -58.62
N THR A 833 30.36 8.25 -58.52
CA THR A 833 29.54 7.84 -59.68
C THR A 833 28.84 9.03 -60.34
N PHE A 834 28.26 8.81 -61.54
CA PHE A 834 27.50 9.85 -62.27
C PHE A 834 26.29 10.40 -61.51
N ASP A 835 25.72 9.62 -60.58
CA ASP A 835 24.62 9.97 -59.69
C ASP A 835 25.09 10.43 -58.29
N GLY A 836 26.41 10.57 -58.09
CA GLY A 836 27.00 11.23 -56.92
C GLY A 836 27.29 10.32 -55.72
N GLN A 837 27.13 8.99 -55.82
CA GLN A 837 27.55 8.08 -54.76
C GLN A 837 29.08 8.04 -54.67
N ARG A 838 29.59 8.07 -53.44
CA ARG A 838 31.02 7.99 -53.14
C ARG A 838 31.36 6.68 -52.45
N PHE A 839 32.37 5.98 -52.96
CA PHE A 839 32.90 4.77 -52.33
C PHE A 839 34.40 4.63 -52.57
N VAL A 840 35.04 3.73 -51.81
CA VAL A 840 36.46 3.39 -51.94
C VAL A 840 36.56 1.94 -52.42
N PHE A 841 37.43 1.69 -53.39
CA PHE A 841 37.62 0.37 -53.96
C PHE A 841 39.11 0.06 -54.16
N ASP A 842 39.62 -0.84 -53.31
CA ASP A 842 41.03 -1.26 -53.27
C ASP A 842 41.29 -2.56 -54.04
N GLY A 843 40.94 -2.58 -55.33
CA GLY A 843 41.18 -3.71 -56.22
C GLY A 843 42.50 -3.58 -56.99
N SER A 844 43.35 -4.62 -56.98
CA SER A 844 44.61 -4.64 -57.75
C SER A 844 44.45 -5.40 -59.07
N CYS A 845 43.66 -4.85 -60.00
CA CYS A 845 43.39 -5.41 -61.33
C CYS A 845 42.99 -4.30 -62.32
N GLU A 846 42.68 -4.67 -63.56
CA GLU A 846 42.00 -3.79 -64.51
C GLU A 846 40.48 -3.82 -64.28
N TYR A 847 39.86 -2.64 -64.15
CA TYR A 847 38.44 -2.48 -63.90
C TYR A 847 37.79 -1.54 -64.90
N ILE A 848 36.54 -1.82 -65.25
CA ILE A 848 35.75 -0.97 -66.14
C ILE A 848 35.21 0.20 -65.33
N LEU A 849 35.61 1.41 -65.68
CA LEU A 849 35.14 2.63 -65.02
C LEU A 849 33.80 3.10 -65.62
N ALA A 850 33.65 3.00 -66.94
CA ALA A 850 32.39 3.26 -67.63
C ALA A 850 32.35 2.51 -68.96
N MET A 851 31.20 1.92 -69.28
CA MET A 851 30.93 1.39 -70.62
C MET A 851 29.44 1.49 -70.92
N ASP A 852 29.10 1.47 -72.20
CA ASP A 852 27.74 1.22 -72.65
C ASP A 852 27.55 -0.27 -73.04
N GLY A 853 26.34 -0.66 -73.45
CA GLY A 853 26.08 -2.05 -73.89
C GLY A 853 26.01 -3.09 -72.76
N CYS A 854 25.76 -2.67 -71.52
CA CYS A 854 25.68 -3.57 -70.34
C CYS A 854 24.44 -4.49 -70.30
N SER A 855 23.64 -4.54 -71.37
CA SER A 855 22.40 -5.33 -71.43
C SER A 855 22.62 -6.61 -72.23
N VAL A 856 22.09 -7.73 -71.74
CA VAL A 856 22.20 -9.08 -72.34
C VAL A 856 21.76 -9.12 -73.81
N ASN A 857 20.89 -8.19 -74.23
CA ASN A 857 20.33 -8.13 -75.59
C ASN A 857 21.12 -7.24 -76.58
N ARG A 858 22.16 -6.53 -76.14
CA ARG A 858 23.05 -5.71 -77.01
C ARG A 858 24.48 -5.71 -76.47
N PRO A 859 25.28 -6.75 -76.78
CA PRO A 859 26.65 -6.90 -76.25
C PRO A 859 27.70 -6.03 -76.98
N VAL A 860 27.29 -5.20 -77.94
CA VAL A 860 28.20 -4.31 -78.67
C VAL A 860 28.27 -2.99 -77.91
N SER A 861 29.41 -2.74 -77.28
CA SER A 861 29.74 -1.48 -76.63
C SER A 861 30.35 -0.52 -77.66
N SER A 862 29.86 0.71 -77.72
CA SER A 862 30.43 1.79 -78.54
C SER A 862 31.59 2.50 -77.84
N PHE A 863 31.64 2.43 -76.51
CA PHE A 863 32.80 2.87 -75.75
C PHE A 863 33.01 2.11 -74.45
N LYS A 864 34.29 1.92 -74.09
CA LYS A 864 34.70 1.33 -72.82
C LYS A 864 35.87 2.11 -72.25
N ILE A 865 35.78 2.49 -70.99
CA ILE A 865 36.85 3.14 -70.23
C ILE A 865 37.28 2.16 -69.14
N VAL A 866 38.57 1.82 -69.14
CA VAL A 866 39.18 0.88 -68.20
C VAL A 866 40.26 1.60 -67.40
N THR A 867 40.28 1.36 -66.09
CA THR A 867 41.33 1.80 -65.19
C THR A 867 42.17 0.62 -64.75
N GLU A 868 43.48 0.76 -64.80
CA GLU A 868 44.42 -0.20 -64.22
C GLU A 868 44.82 0.26 -62.83
N ASN A 869 44.36 -0.47 -61.81
CA ASN A 869 44.65 -0.16 -60.42
C ASN A 869 45.78 -1.07 -59.92
N VAL A 870 46.83 -0.46 -59.38
CA VAL A 870 48.00 -1.18 -58.83
C VAL A 870 48.26 -0.76 -57.38
N VAL A 871 48.84 -1.66 -56.59
CA VAL A 871 49.25 -1.35 -55.22
C VAL A 871 50.35 -0.29 -55.25
N CYS A 872 50.11 0.85 -54.62
CA CYS A 872 51.02 2.00 -54.66
C CYS A 872 51.42 2.53 -53.27
N GLY A 873 50.96 1.89 -52.19
CA GLY A 873 51.35 2.17 -50.81
C GLY A 873 51.75 0.92 -50.03
N LYS A 874 52.58 1.08 -48.97
CA LYS A 874 53.06 -0.03 -48.10
C LYS A 874 51.93 -0.72 -47.31
N SER A 875 50.78 -0.08 -47.19
CA SER A 875 49.56 -0.56 -46.54
C SER A 875 48.69 -1.47 -47.42
N GLY A 876 49.06 -1.68 -48.69
CA GLY A 876 48.29 -2.51 -49.63
C GLY A 876 47.19 -1.77 -50.40
N VAL A 877 47.07 -0.44 -50.23
CA VAL A 877 46.13 0.42 -50.96
C VAL A 877 46.46 0.49 -52.45
N THR A 878 45.41 0.61 -53.28
CA THR A 878 45.56 0.66 -54.74
C THR A 878 45.24 2.04 -55.30
N CYS A 879 46.00 2.48 -56.31
CA CYS A 879 45.69 3.68 -57.06
C CYS A 879 45.75 3.41 -58.57
N SER A 880 44.97 4.19 -59.30
CA SER A 880 44.90 4.13 -60.76
C SER A 880 46.21 4.63 -61.37
N ARG A 881 46.87 3.77 -62.16
CA ARG A 881 48.12 4.10 -62.85
C ARG A 881 47.93 4.42 -64.32
N SER A 882 46.98 3.76 -64.99
CA SER A 882 46.71 3.96 -66.40
C SER A 882 45.21 3.97 -66.69
N ILE A 883 44.80 4.77 -67.67
CA ILE A 883 43.42 4.82 -68.18
C ILE A 883 43.46 4.46 -69.66
N SER A 884 42.73 3.41 -70.03
CA SER A 884 42.57 2.96 -71.40
C SER A 884 41.16 3.29 -71.88
N ILE A 885 41.06 4.09 -72.95
CA ILE A 885 39.80 4.52 -73.54
C ILE A 885 39.64 3.85 -74.91
N TYR A 886 38.58 3.06 -75.05
CA TYR A 886 38.18 2.42 -76.30
C TYR A 886 36.96 3.14 -76.85
N LEU A 887 37.05 3.67 -78.07
CA LEU A 887 35.97 4.34 -78.79
C LEU A 887 35.82 3.66 -80.16
N GLY A 888 34.66 3.06 -80.43
CA GLY A 888 34.36 2.38 -81.70
C GLY A 888 34.26 0.87 -81.56
#